data_AF-A0A1A8RGK7-F1
#
_entry.id   AF-A0A1A8RGK7-F1
#
_cell.length_a   1.000
_cell.length_b   1.000
_cell.length_c   1.000
_cell.angle_alpha   90.00
_cell.angle_beta   90.00
_cell.angle_gamma   90.00
#
_symmetry.space_group_name_H-M   'P 1'
#
loop_
_entity.id
_entity.type
_entity.pdbx_description
1 polymer ?
#
loop_
_entity_poly.entity_id
_entity_poly.type
_entity_poly.pdbx_seq_one_letter_code
_entity_poly.pdbx_strand_id
1 'polypeptide(L)'
;MHLGQSAEPACSQPLSISPYRQLPNPYPPNPPHTHVHTDPVVLVLVESQYSQLGQDIVAILESAHFQFRMEIASGKGDLPPLTEKGRGRYSLIIYENLLKYAHADTWNRQLLHQYCTEYRVGIIGFYRSTENSPSVLKLRGLPLVLRTNQVLWDSCVVSSSPLLHLTKPGTDRGALPGEDWTSFSSNHSTYQAVLHARAKEGSGAGSGDNAGPGFSLGLQATVVQDMGLYDGVRRVLFGQGLGYWLHRLILVDAISYLTDRKLTLGLDRHILVDIDDIFVGKEGTRMNTKDVKALLDTQKQLRSFISNFTFNLGFSGKFYHTGTAEEDEGDDLLLKYVDEFWWFPHMWSHMQPHLFHNESSLLEQMVLNKEFALEHNIPVDMGYAVAPHHSGVYPVHLQLYEAWRRVWNIRVTSTEEYPHLKPARYRKGFIHNNIMVLPRQTCGLFTHTIYYKEYPGGPKELDKSIRGGELFLTVLLNPISIFMTHLSNYGNDRLGLYTFVHLVSFLRSWTNLRLHTLPPLQLAHKYFQLFPEQRNPLWQNPCDDKRHKDIWSKEKTCDRLPKFLVVGPQKTGTTALYLFLLMHPSVSSNFPSPKTFEEVQFFNTNNYHKGIDWYMDFFPVPSNVSTDFMFEKSANYFPSEETPRRAASLLPKAKIITLLINPSDRAYSWYQHQRAHEDHAALQFTFYDVISAGRGAPAELRSLQSRCLIPGLYAAHLERWLAYYPPNQVMIIDGHQLRADPAAVMDEVQKFLGVTPHFNYSQALTFDPQKGFWCQVLEGGRTKCLGKSKGRKYPPMELEARAYLSKYYREHNVELSKLLHRLGQPLPSWLREELQKVQPKHVPCIGVSCLHIAAKMVEKESNISPSHELIRISQSKFTVSDLDRMEKIISEKLCVEPKAVTALTFLHLYYSAFTSLSAGREEIPSIGRLEAQLKACLCQLVFSKAKPSVLALSLIAHEFETLPSAMLLKIIPHFQRQLKICDSELLQWKDLVAKRMTEYRSSECNKPDNKKLVWILSRRTAQSLQTHHFSVPGLPTIPEMSWNESESEDSCEEMSYGEESLCGSLGSDGEGAFFPSTFLNCVE
;
A
#
# COMPACT_ATOMS: atom_id res chain seq x y z
N MET A 1 -44.16 -13.36 -33.93
CA MET A 1 -43.81 -13.85 -35.27
C MET A 1 -43.08 -15.17 -35.13
N HIS A 2 -43.60 -16.24 -35.72
CA HIS A 2 -42.95 -17.55 -35.75
C HIS A 2 -41.63 -17.47 -36.53
N LEU A 3 -40.52 -17.76 -35.86
CA LEU A 3 -39.21 -17.95 -36.52
C LEU A 3 -39.17 -19.37 -37.07
N GLY A 4 -39.29 -19.48 -38.39
CA GLY A 4 -39.04 -20.70 -39.13
C GLY A 4 -37.59 -21.16 -38.94
N GLN A 5 -37.43 -22.44 -38.64
CA GLN A 5 -36.15 -23.13 -38.70
C GLN A 5 -35.62 -23.05 -40.13
N SER A 6 -34.49 -22.36 -40.31
CA SER A 6 -33.69 -22.40 -41.54
C SER A 6 -32.36 -23.10 -41.24
N ALA A 7 -31.89 -23.85 -42.23
CA ALA A 7 -30.85 -24.88 -42.17
C ALA A 7 -29.55 -24.53 -41.39
N GLU A 8 -28.95 -25.57 -40.79
CA GLU A 8 -27.64 -25.53 -40.14
C GLU A 8 -26.53 -24.94 -41.04
N PRO A 9 -25.60 -24.12 -40.51
CA PRO A 9 -24.58 -23.45 -41.31
C PRO A 9 -23.40 -24.35 -41.71
N ALA A 10 -22.81 -24.07 -42.88
CA ALA A 10 -21.69 -24.79 -43.50
C ALA A 10 -20.36 -24.90 -42.70
N CYS A 11 -20.26 -24.34 -41.49
CA CYS A 11 -19.07 -24.50 -40.63
C CYS A 11 -19.07 -25.81 -39.83
N SER A 12 -20.15 -26.59 -39.90
CA SER A 12 -20.36 -27.83 -39.14
C SER A 12 -20.27 -29.10 -39.98
N GLN A 13 -19.36 -29.20 -40.97
CA GLN A 13 -19.00 -30.54 -41.43
C GLN A 13 -18.21 -31.24 -40.33
N PRO A 14 -18.70 -32.38 -39.79
CA PRO A 14 -17.91 -33.17 -38.88
C PRO A 14 -16.72 -33.70 -39.67
N LEU A 15 -15.50 -33.21 -39.38
CA LEU A 15 -14.33 -34.03 -39.58
C LEU A 15 -14.64 -35.34 -38.84
N SER A 16 -14.60 -36.46 -39.58
CA SER A 16 -14.95 -37.80 -39.10
C SER A 16 -14.57 -37.96 -37.64
N ILE A 17 -15.51 -38.42 -36.82
CA ILE A 17 -15.33 -38.70 -35.39
C ILE A 17 -14.02 -39.48 -35.22
N SER A 18 -12.94 -38.76 -34.90
CA SER A 18 -11.74 -39.36 -34.36
C SER A 18 -12.07 -39.68 -32.90
N PRO A 19 -11.70 -40.84 -32.37
CA PRO A 19 -12.01 -41.24 -31.00
C PRO A 19 -11.16 -40.43 -30.02
N TYR A 20 -11.47 -39.14 -29.85
CA TYR A 20 -10.73 -38.23 -28.97
C TYR A 20 -11.63 -37.56 -27.93
N ARG A 21 -12.78 -38.18 -27.62
CA ARG A 21 -13.45 -37.99 -26.32
C ARG A 21 -12.73 -38.72 -25.16
N GLN A 22 -11.64 -39.41 -25.46
CA GLN A 22 -10.73 -40.04 -24.50
C GLN A 22 -9.29 -39.79 -24.95
N LEU A 23 -8.76 -38.59 -24.72
CA LEU A 23 -7.31 -38.43 -24.63
C LEU A 23 -6.93 -38.27 -23.15
N PRO A 24 -5.93 -39.04 -22.67
CA PRO A 24 -5.28 -38.78 -21.40
C PRO A 24 -4.72 -37.36 -21.40
N ASN A 25 -4.60 -36.81 -20.19
CA ASN A 25 -3.76 -35.66 -19.88
C ASN A 25 -2.53 -35.64 -20.81
N PRO A 26 -2.24 -34.58 -21.59
CA PRO A 26 -1.09 -34.56 -22.50
C PRO A 26 0.27 -34.54 -21.77
N TYR A 27 0.25 -34.63 -20.44
CA TYR A 27 1.43 -34.81 -19.61
C TYR A 27 1.56 -36.26 -19.15
N PRO A 28 2.79 -36.82 -19.11
CA PRO A 28 3.03 -38.03 -18.35
C PRO A 28 2.49 -37.88 -16.91
N PRO A 29 2.00 -38.96 -16.27
CA PRO A 29 1.62 -38.92 -14.87
C PRO A 29 2.79 -38.37 -14.04
N ASN A 30 2.47 -37.46 -13.10
CA ASN A 30 3.40 -36.72 -12.26
C ASN A 30 4.66 -37.54 -11.88
N PRO A 31 5.88 -36.95 -11.92
CA PRO A 31 6.90 -37.36 -10.97
C PRO A 31 6.28 -37.24 -9.56
N PRO A 32 6.40 -38.24 -8.67
CA PRO A 32 5.60 -38.30 -7.43
C PRO A 32 5.78 -37.14 -6.44
N HIS A 33 6.66 -36.16 -6.68
CA HIS A 33 7.03 -35.16 -5.69
C HIS A 33 7.41 -33.79 -6.27
N THR A 34 6.47 -33.05 -6.86
CA THR A 34 6.55 -31.57 -6.89
C THR A 34 5.14 -30.99 -6.97
N HIS A 35 4.58 -30.61 -5.82
CA HIS A 35 3.42 -29.73 -5.80
C HIS A 35 3.85 -28.34 -6.29
N VAL A 36 3.73 -28.13 -7.60
CA VAL A 36 4.00 -26.83 -8.22
C VAL A 36 2.86 -25.88 -7.85
N HIS A 37 3.13 -24.98 -6.90
CA HIS A 37 2.15 -24.02 -6.39
C HIS A 37 2.34 -22.65 -7.09
N THR A 38 1.27 -22.21 -7.75
CA THR A 38 1.10 -20.84 -8.22
C THR A 38 0.02 -20.14 -7.41
N ASP A 39 0.20 -18.86 -7.11
CA ASP A 39 -0.88 -18.04 -6.57
C ASP A 39 -1.96 -17.82 -7.66
N PRO A 40 -3.26 -17.74 -7.29
CA PRO A 40 -4.36 -17.54 -8.24
C PRO A 40 -4.45 -16.06 -8.68
N VAL A 41 -3.35 -15.53 -9.23
CA VAL A 41 -3.19 -14.14 -9.64
C VAL A 41 -2.83 -14.09 -11.12
N VAL A 42 -3.47 -13.18 -11.86
CA VAL A 42 -3.19 -12.91 -13.27
C VAL A 42 -2.17 -11.77 -13.40
N LEU A 43 -1.08 -11.98 -14.14
CA LEU A 43 -0.19 -10.89 -14.54
C LEU A 43 -0.68 -10.30 -15.87
N VAL A 44 -1.06 -9.02 -15.88
CA VAL A 44 -1.52 -8.31 -17.08
C VAL A 44 -0.45 -7.33 -17.52
N LEU A 45 0.10 -7.55 -18.71
CA LEU A 45 1.17 -6.78 -19.31
C LEU A 45 0.59 -5.84 -20.37
N VAL A 46 0.60 -4.54 -20.06
CA VAL A 46 -0.02 -3.47 -20.83
C VAL A 46 1.03 -2.53 -21.44
N GLU A 47 0.73 -1.83 -22.53
CA GLU A 47 1.62 -0.84 -23.15
C GLU A 47 1.61 0.49 -22.37
N SER A 48 0.49 0.82 -21.74
CA SER A 48 0.36 1.96 -20.83
C SER A 48 -0.72 1.68 -19.78
N GLN A 49 -0.71 2.44 -18.67
CA GLN A 49 -1.76 2.33 -17.64
C GLN A 49 -3.17 2.69 -18.16
N TYR A 50 -3.27 3.34 -19.32
CA TYR A 50 -4.53 3.86 -19.86
C TYR A 50 -4.94 3.21 -21.19
N SER A 51 -4.28 2.12 -21.60
CA SER A 51 -4.65 1.41 -22.83
C SER A 51 -6.08 0.89 -22.74
N GLN A 52 -6.90 1.16 -23.77
CA GLN A 52 -8.31 0.73 -23.76
C GLN A 52 -8.45 -0.79 -23.60
N LEU A 53 -7.62 -1.57 -24.31
CA LEU A 53 -7.65 -3.02 -24.23
C LEU A 53 -7.20 -3.54 -22.86
N GLY A 54 -6.15 -2.96 -22.28
CA GLY A 54 -5.71 -3.28 -20.92
C GLY A 54 -6.80 -3.01 -19.89
N GLN A 55 -7.48 -1.87 -19.99
CA GLN A 55 -8.61 -1.51 -19.14
C GLN A 55 -9.83 -2.43 -19.34
N ASP A 56 -10.12 -2.85 -20.58
CA ASP A 56 -11.20 -3.82 -20.87
C ASP A 56 -10.90 -5.21 -20.27
N ILE A 57 -9.65 -5.67 -20.35
CA ILE A 57 -9.20 -6.93 -19.74
C ILE A 57 -9.36 -6.84 -18.21
N VAL A 58 -8.88 -5.75 -17.62
CA VAL A 58 -8.96 -5.50 -16.17
C VAL A 58 -10.42 -5.43 -15.71
N ALA A 59 -11.30 -4.76 -16.46
CA ALA A 59 -12.71 -4.69 -16.13
C ALA A 59 -13.39 -6.08 -16.08
N ILE A 60 -12.98 -7.02 -16.96
CA ILE A 60 -13.47 -8.41 -16.93
C ILE A 60 -12.94 -9.16 -15.71
N LEU A 61 -11.64 -9.04 -15.41
CA LEU A 61 -11.02 -9.67 -14.24
C LEU A 61 -11.63 -9.16 -12.92
N GLU A 62 -11.85 -7.84 -12.81
CA GLU A 62 -12.50 -7.21 -11.66
C GLU A 62 -13.94 -7.70 -11.45
N SER A 63 -14.73 -7.74 -12.52
CA SER A 63 -16.12 -8.20 -12.47
C SER A 63 -16.22 -9.71 -12.15
N ALA A 64 -15.24 -10.50 -12.57
CA ALA A 64 -15.13 -11.91 -12.24
C ALA A 64 -14.51 -12.18 -10.85
N HIS A 65 -14.09 -11.13 -10.12
CA HIS A 65 -13.37 -11.20 -8.85
C HIS A 65 -12.06 -12.01 -8.91
N PHE A 66 -11.37 -11.99 -10.05
CA PHE A 66 -10.06 -12.60 -10.21
C PHE A 66 -8.97 -11.63 -9.77
N GLN A 67 -8.04 -12.08 -8.92
CA GLN A 67 -6.90 -11.27 -8.52
C GLN A 67 -5.97 -11.05 -9.70
N PHE A 68 -5.47 -9.83 -9.86
CA PHE A 68 -4.54 -9.50 -10.93
C PHE A 68 -3.51 -8.47 -10.49
N ARG A 69 -2.41 -8.40 -11.24
CA ARG A 69 -1.41 -7.35 -11.15
C ARG A 69 -1.13 -6.83 -12.54
N MET A 70 -1.24 -5.51 -12.70
CA MET A 70 -1.01 -4.82 -13.96
C MET A 70 0.39 -4.23 -13.97
N GLU A 71 1.14 -4.44 -15.05
CA GLU A 71 2.50 -3.93 -15.23
C GLU A 71 2.69 -3.43 -16.66
N ILE A 72 3.49 -2.37 -16.83
CA ILE A 72 3.80 -1.84 -18.17
C ILE A 72 4.88 -2.70 -18.82
N ALA A 73 4.55 -3.29 -19.98
CA ALA A 73 5.43 -4.10 -20.79
C ALA A 73 6.47 -3.24 -21.53
N SER A 74 7.58 -2.92 -20.87
CA SER A 74 8.73 -2.33 -21.53
C SER A 74 9.42 -3.40 -22.39
N GLY A 75 9.77 -3.08 -23.65
CA GLY A 75 10.42 -4.04 -24.55
C GLY A 75 11.90 -4.32 -24.23
N LYS A 76 12.45 -3.64 -23.22
CA LYS A 76 13.86 -3.69 -22.80
C LYS A 76 14.07 -3.69 -21.28
N GLY A 77 13.00 -3.59 -20.48
CA GLY A 77 13.11 -3.55 -19.02
C GLY A 77 12.77 -4.90 -18.38
N ASP A 78 13.06 -4.98 -17.09
CA ASP A 78 12.93 -6.23 -16.34
C ASP A 78 11.47 -6.60 -16.08
N LEU A 79 11.18 -7.90 -16.17
CA LEU A 79 9.92 -8.46 -15.72
C LEU A 79 9.78 -8.32 -14.20
N PRO A 80 8.55 -8.15 -13.67
CA PRO A 80 8.34 -8.21 -12.23
C PRO A 80 8.79 -9.59 -11.69
N PRO A 81 9.17 -9.69 -10.41
CA PRO A 81 9.53 -10.97 -9.83
C PRO A 81 8.40 -11.99 -10.02
N LEU A 82 8.70 -13.09 -10.71
CA LEU A 82 7.73 -14.15 -11.05
C LEU A 82 7.60 -15.19 -9.94
N THR A 83 8.58 -15.29 -9.05
CA THR A 83 8.61 -16.26 -7.94
C THR A 83 8.86 -15.56 -6.60
N GLU A 84 8.28 -16.08 -5.53
CA GLU A 84 8.58 -15.67 -4.15
C GLU A 84 8.75 -16.91 -3.26
N LYS A 85 9.91 -17.05 -2.60
CA LYS A 85 10.23 -18.18 -1.70
C LYS A 85 9.96 -19.56 -2.35
N GLY A 86 10.30 -19.71 -3.63
CA GLY A 86 10.12 -20.94 -4.42
C GLY A 86 8.70 -21.19 -4.94
N ARG A 87 7.75 -20.28 -4.71
CA ARG A 87 6.37 -20.35 -5.25
C ARG A 87 6.20 -19.43 -6.45
N GLY A 88 5.41 -19.86 -7.44
CA GLY A 88 5.06 -19.01 -8.58
C GLY A 88 4.01 -17.99 -8.19
N ARG A 89 4.22 -16.72 -8.49
CA ARG A 89 3.32 -15.63 -8.06
C ARG A 89 2.09 -15.46 -8.95
N TYR A 90 2.10 -16.06 -10.14
CA TYR A 90 1.05 -15.88 -11.14
C TYR A 90 0.63 -17.20 -11.75
N SER A 91 -0.68 -17.42 -11.90
CA SER A 91 -1.25 -18.61 -12.56
C SER A 91 -1.52 -18.41 -14.05
N LEU A 92 -1.52 -17.16 -14.51
CA LEU A 92 -1.78 -16.76 -15.89
C LEU A 92 -1.03 -15.47 -16.24
N ILE A 93 -0.57 -15.34 -17.48
CA ILE A 93 -0.01 -14.10 -18.02
C ILE A 93 -0.86 -13.66 -19.22
N ILE A 94 -1.27 -12.38 -19.25
CA ILE A 94 -2.01 -11.79 -20.36
C ILE A 94 -1.18 -10.65 -20.95
N TYR A 95 -0.91 -10.71 -22.25
CA TYR A 95 -0.28 -9.64 -23.02
C TYR A 95 -1.35 -8.91 -23.84
N GLU A 96 -1.50 -7.60 -23.62
CA GLU A 96 -2.36 -6.79 -24.47
C GLU A 96 -1.80 -6.63 -25.90
N ASN A 97 -0.48 -6.75 -26.04
CA ASN A 97 0.22 -6.75 -27.32
C ASN A 97 1.16 -7.96 -27.43
N LEU A 98 0.77 -8.92 -28.26
CA LEU A 98 1.51 -10.14 -28.54
C LEU A 98 2.91 -9.88 -29.09
N LEU A 99 3.16 -8.75 -29.75
CA LEU A 99 4.50 -8.42 -30.22
C LEU A 99 5.48 -8.15 -29.08
N LYS A 100 5.03 -7.64 -27.94
CA LYS A 100 5.89 -7.46 -26.75
C LYS A 100 6.40 -8.79 -26.24
N TYR A 101 5.56 -9.83 -26.31
CA TYR A 101 5.95 -11.19 -26.00
C TYR A 101 6.90 -11.77 -27.07
N ALA A 102 6.55 -11.66 -28.36
CA ALA A 102 7.34 -12.25 -29.45
C ALA A 102 8.71 -11.58 -29.65
N HIS A 103 8.82 -10.28 -29.35
CA HIS A 103 10.03 -9.47 -29.50
C HIS A 103 10.75 -9.18 -28.18
N ALA A 104 10.35 -9.82 -27.08
CA ALA A 104 11.12 -9.78 -25.84
C ALA A 104 12.58 -10.19 -26.10
N ASP A 105 13.51 -9.57 -25.37
CA ASP A 105 14.90 -9.94 -25.42
C ASP A 105 15.12 -11.40 -24.97
N THR A 106 16.29 -11.94 -25.27
CA THR A 106 16.58 -13.36 -25.07
C THR A 106 16.49 -13.76 -23.60
N TRP A 107 16.88 -12.89 -22.68
CA TRP A 107 16.86 -13.16 -21.25
C TRP A 107 15.42 -13.24 -20.74
N ASN A 108 14.62 -12.20 -20.97
CA ASN A 108 13.21 -12.19 -20.56
C ASN A 108 12.40 -13.32 -21.18
N ARG A 109 12.66 -13.66 -22.45
CA ARG A 109 11.99 -14.77 -23.14
C ARG A 109 12.36 -16.12 -22.51
N GLN A 110 13.62 -16.35 -22.17
CA GLN A 110 14.06 -17.58 -21.49
C GLN A 110 13.48 -17.68 -20.08
N LEU A 111 13.49 -16.58 -19.32
CA LEU A 111 12.92 -16.53 -17.98
C LEU A 111 11.42 -16.85 -17.99
N LEU A 112 10.65 -16.23 -18.90
CA LEU A 112 9.22 -16.53 -19.07
C LEU A 112 8.98 -17.97 -19.50
N HIS A 113 9.77 -18.48 -20.45
CA HIS A 113 9.63 -19.85 -20.91
C HIS A 113 9.91 -20.85 -19.78
N GLN A 114 10.98 -20.65 -19.00
CA GLN A 114 11.28 -21.47 -17.83
C GLN A 114 10.15 -21.39 -16.81
N TYR A 115 9.68 -20.18 -16.48
CA TYR A 115 8.57 -19.99 -15.55
C TYR A 115 7.29 -20.70 -16.03
N CYS A 116 6.90 -20.51 -17.29
CA CYS A 116 5.69 -21.11 -17.85
C CYS A 116 5.77 -22.64 -17.91
N THR A 117 6.93 -23.21 -18.22
CA THR A 117 7.12 -24.67 -18.30
C THR A 117 7.22 -25.31 -16.90
N GLU A 118 7.98 -24.71 -15.99
CA GLU A 118 8.15 -25.18 -14.61
C GLU A 118 6.85 -25.04 -13.80
N TYR A 119 6.18 -23.89 -13.90
CA TYR A 119 4.98 -23.58 -13.13
C TYR A 119 3.65 -23.89 -13.86
N ARG A 120 3.71 -24.40 -15.10
CA ARG A 120 2.57 -24.70 -15.99
C ARG A 120 1.65 -23.50 -16.24
N VAL A 121 2.23 -22.31 -16.36
CA VAL A 121 1.51 -21.05 -16.57
C VAL A 121 1.22 -20.84 -18.06
N GLY A 122 -0.04 -20.60 -18.40
CA GLY A 122 -0.47 -20.28 -19.76
C GLY A 122 -0.35 -18.80 -20.11
N ILE A 123 -0.41 -18.49 -21.41
CA ILE A 123 -0.34 -17.11 -21.92
C ILE A 123 -1.57 -16.78 -22.77
N ILE A 124 -2.21 -15.64 -22.51
CA ILE A 124 -3.17 -15.03 -23.43
C ILE A 124 -2.50 -13.86 -24.13
N GLY A 125 -2.65 -13.77 -25.46
CA GLY A 125 -2.06 -12.69 -26.24
C GLY A 125 -3.04 -12.06 -27.21
N PHE A 126 -3.07 -10.74 -27.26
CA PHE A 126 -3.87 -9.99 -28.23
C PHE A 126 -2.96 -9.38 -29.31
N TYR A 127 -3.40 -9.44 -30.56
CA TYR A 127 -2.77 -8.70 -31.64
C TYR A 127 -3.82 -7.91 -32.39
N ARG A 128 -3.66 -6.59 -32.39
CA ARG A 128 -4.48 -5.64 -33.13
C ARG A 128 -3.61 -5.00 -34.20
N SER A 129 -4.06 -5.05 -35.45
CA SER A 129 -3.33 -4.39 -36.52
C SER A 129 -3.59 -2.89 -36.56
N THR A 130 -2.64 -2.17 -37.12
CA THR A 130 -2.72 -0.73 -37.40
C THR A 130 -2.57 -0.51 -38.90
N GLU A 131 -2.88 0.69 -39.39
CA GLU A 131 -2.72 1.05 -40.81
C GLU A 131 -1.29 0.77 -41.34
N ASN A 132 -0.28 0.95 -40.47
CA ASN A 132 1.13 0.71 -40.80
C ASN A 132 1.57 -0.75 -40.63
N SER A 133 0.69 -1.65 -40.20
CA SER A 133 1.03 -3.07 -40.00
C SER A 133 1.22 -3.78 -41.35
N PRO A 134 2.27 -4.61 -41.50
CA PRO A 134 2.51 -5.34 -42.74
C PRO A 134 1.40 -6.36 -42.98
N SER A 135 0.90 -6.47 -44.22
CA SER A 135 -0.24 -7.34 -44.58
C SER A 135 -0.06 -8.81 -44.17
N VAL A 136 1.19 -9.29 -44.12
CA VAL A 136 1.56 -10.61 -43.61
C VAL A 136 2.74 -10.47 -42.66
N LEU A 137 2.61 -11.01 -41.45
CA LEU A 137 3.64 -10.99 -40.41
C LEU A 137 3.93 -12.42 -39.94
N LYS A 138 5.21 -12.81 -39.91
CA LYS A 138 5.66 -14.06 -39.27
C LYS A 138 6.15 -13.75 -37.85
N LEU A 139 5.57 -14.39 -36.84
CA LEU A 139 6.00 -14.16 -35.46
C LEU A 139 7.34 -14.83 -35.16
N ARG A 140 8.26 -14.09 -34.55
CA ARG A 140 9.61 -14.59 -34.26
C ARG A 140 9.57 -15.74 -33.24
N GLY A 141 10.03 -16.91 -33.68
CA GLY A 141 10.19 -18.11 -32.83
C GLY A 141 8.87 -18.80 -32.47
N LEU A 142 7.78 -18.50 -33.18
CA LEU A 142 6.54 -19.29 -33.16
C LEU A 142 6.22 -19.66 -34.61
N PRO A 143 5.74 -20.88 -34.92
CA PRO A 143 5.39 -21.26 -36.28
C PRO A 143 4.00 -20.71 -36.65
N LEU A 144 3.82 -19.38 -36.56
CA LEU A 144 2.55 -18.69 -36.75
C LEU A 144 2.70 -17.51 -37.73
N VAL A 145 1.81 -17.45 -38.70
CA VAL A 145 1.71 -16.40 -39.71
C VAL A 145 0.40 -15.64 -39.52
N LEU A 146 0.51 -14.33 -39.37
CA LEU A 146 -0.59 -13.39 -39.16
C LEU A 146 -0.89 -12.68 -40.48
N ARG A 147 -2.17 -12.59 -40.85
CA ARG A 147 -2.65 -11.73 -41.94
C ARG A 147 -3.44 -10.59 -41.34
N THR A 148 -3.04 -9.36 -41.57
CA THR A 148 -3.54 -8.18 -40.85
C THR A 148 -4.45 -7.29 -41.70
N ASN A 149 -5.12 -6.32 -41.07
CA ASN A 149 -5.98 -5.33 -41.74
C ASN A 149 -7.04 -5.98 -42.64
N GLN A 150 -7.70 -7.00 -42.11
CA GLN A 150 -8.72 -7.76 -42.82
C GLN A 150 -10.12 -7.27 -42.47
N VAL A 151 -11.00 -7.30 -43.46
CA VAL A 151 -12.45 -7.11 -43.25
C VAL A 151 -13.12 -8.47 -43.29
N LEU A 152 -13.81 -8.81 -42.21
CA LEU A 152 -14.32 -10.16 -41.95
C LEU A 152 -15.84 -10.14 -41.70
N TRP A 153 -16.49 -11.23 -42.07
CA TRP A 153 -17.93 -11.49 -41.92
C TRP A 153 -18.16 -12.85 -41.29
N ASP A 154 -19.36 -13.08 -40.77
CA ASP A 154 -19.86 -14.38 -40.35
C ASP A 154 -18.88 -15.15 -39.45
N SER A 155 -18.87 -14.81 -38.17
CA SER A 155 -18.00 -15.46 -37.19
C SER A 155 -18.62 -16.73 -36.63
N CYS A 156 -17.85 -17.81 -36.55
CA CYS A 156 -18.31 -19.11 -36.07
C CYS A 156 -17.39 -19.68 -34.99
N VAL A 157 -18.01 -20.09 -33.88
CA VAL A 157 -17.34 -20.75 -32.76
C VAL A 157 -17.14 -22.25 -33.10
N VAL A 158 -15.90 -22.72 -33.01
CA VAL A 158 -15.51 -24.09 -33.39
C VAL A 158 -15.92 -25.09 -32.30
N SER A 159 -16.90 -25.94 -32.59
CA SER A 159 -17.52 -26.84 -31.61
C SER A 159 -16.60 -27.92 -31.01
N SER A 160 -15.52 -28.27 -31.71
CA SER A 160 -14.54 -29.25 -31.24
C SER A 160 -13.50 -28.69 -30.28
N SER A 161 -13.50 -27.37 -30.04
CA SER A 161 -12.48 -26.74 -29.19
C SER A 161 -12.64 -27.15 -27.71
N PRO A 162 -11.60 -27.74 -27.06
CA PRO A 162 -11.61 -28.10 -25.65
C PRO A 162 -11.60 -26.90 -24.70
N LEU A 163 -11.35 -25.69 -25.22
CA LEU A 163 -11.37 -24.44 -24.46
C LEU A 163 -12.80 -24.06 -24.04
N LEU A 164 -13.82 -24.41 -24.83
CA LEU A 164 -15.19 -23.96 -24.61
C LEU A 164 -15.81 -24.64 -23.39
N HIS A 165 -16.10 -23.87 -22.35
CA HIS A 165 -16.80 -24.35 -21.15
C HIS A 165 -18.12 -23.61 -20.95
N LEU A 166 -18.04 -22.29 -20.93
CA LEU A 166 -19.16 -21.37 -20.82
C LEU A 166 -19.77 -21.11 -22.19
N THR A 167 -18.96 -20.92 -23.23
CA THR A 167 -19.42 -20.58 -24.58
C THR A 167 -20.09 -21.77 -25.27
N LYS A 168 -21.22 -21.51 -25.94
CA LYS A 168 -21.83 -22.47 -26.87
C LYS A 168 -21.35 -22.25 -28.31
N PRO A 169 -21.19 -23.33 -29.09
CA PRO A 169 -20.99 -23.21 -30.53
C PRO A 169 -22.16 -22.49 -31.19
N GLY A 170 -21.86 -21.62 -32.15
CA GLY A 170 -22.84 -20.81 -32.85
C GLY A 170 -22.20 -20.00 -33.99
N THR A 171 -23.04 -19.32 -34.77
CA THR A 171 -22.59 -18.46 -35.87
C THR A 171 -23.23 -17.08 -35.74
N ASP A 172 -22.41 -16.05 -35.61
CA ASP A 172 -22.79 -14.65 -35.59
C ASP A 172 -22.68 -14.11 -37.02
N ARG A 173 -23.82 -13.81 -37.63
CA ARG A 173 -23.89 -13.46 -39.06
C ARG A 173 -23.82 -11.95 -39.27
N GLY A 174 -23.16 -11.54 -40.33
CA GLY A 174 -22.97 -10.13 -40.69
C GLY A 174 -21.53 -9.66 -40.59
N ALA A 175 -21.32 -8.35 -40.77
CA ALA A 175 -20.00 -7.74 -40.73
C ALA A 175 -19.46 -7.71 -39.30
N LEU A 176 -18.20 -8.07 -39.12
CA LEU A 176 -17.51 -7.90 -37.84
C LEU A 176 -17.14 -6.42 -37.63
N PRO A 177 -17.06 -5.95 -36.37
CA PRO A 177 -16.76 -4.55 -36.09
C PRO A 177 -15.32 -4.20 -36.49
N GLY A 178 -15.14 -3.15 -37.30
CA GLY A 178 -13.84 -2.64 -37.74
C GLY A 178 -13.27 -3.33 -38.97
N GLU A 179 -12.13 -2.80 -39.45
CA GLU A 179 -11.41 -3.26 -40.65
C GLU A 179 -9.96 -3.72 -40.32
N ASP A 180 -9.60 -3.71 -39.04
CA ASP A 180 -8.28 -3.96 -38.48
C ASP A 180 -8.15 -5.38 -37.90
N TRP A 181 -8.85 -6.36 -38.47
CA TRP A 181 -8.79 -7.75 -38.02
C TRP A 181 -7.51 -8.45 -38.45
N THR A 182 -7.04 -9.35 -37.59
CA THR A 182 -5.95 -10.27 -37.88
C THR A 182 -6.45 -11.71 -37.86
N SER A 183 -6.05 -12.49 -38.86
CA SER A 183 -6.22 -13.95 -38.85
C SER A 183 -4.89 -14.68 -38.69
N PHE A 184 -4.97 -15.86 -38.10
CA PHE A 184 -3.85 -16.73 -37.81
C PHE A 184 -3.84 -17.93 -38.76
N SER A 185 -2.65 -18.28 -39.22
CA SER A 185 -2.40 -19.52 -39.97
C SER A 185 -1.10 -20.15 -39.49
N SER A 186 -1.09 -21.47 -39.37
CA SER A 186 0.09 -22.24 -38.97
C SER A 186 0.17 -23.51 -39.80
N ASN A 187 1.39 -23.97 -40.03
CA ASN A 187 1.67 -25.31 -40.58
C ASN A 187 1.90 -26.36 -39.48
N HIS A 188 1.84 -25.97 -38.20
CA HIS A 188 2.09 -26.85 -37.06
C HIS A 188 0.77 -27.23 -36.37
N SER A 189 0.62 -28.51 -36.01
CA SER A 189 -0.62 -29.07 -35.42
C SER A 189 -0.94 -28.59 -34.01
N THR A 190 0.00 -27.89 -33.34
CA THR A 190 -0.22 -27.29 -32.00
C THR A 190 -1.31 -26.23 -32.01
N TYR A 191 -1.49 -25.52 -33.12
CA TYR A 191 -2.47 -24.44 -33.23
C TYR A 191 -3.79 -24.98 -33.76
N GLN A 192 -4.86 -24.75 -33.00
CA GLN A 192 -6.21 -25.08 -33.39
C GLN A 192 -7.09 -23.83 -33.30
N ALA A 193 -8.00 -23.68 -34.25
CA ALA A 193 -8.91 -22.56 -34.23
C ALA A 193 -10.00 -22.72 -33.16
N VAL A 194 -10.31 -21.61 -32.50
CA VAL A 194 -11.43 -21.49 -31.56
C VAL A 194 -12.56 -20.68 -32.20
N LEU A 195 -12.19 -19.67 -33.00
CA LEU A 195 -13.11 -18.81 -33.73
C LEU A 195 -12.65 -18.69 -35.19
N HIS A 196 -13.58 -18.92 -36.12
CA HIS A 196 -13.39 -18.68 -37.55
C HIS A 196 -14.22 -17.48 -38.00
N ALA A 197 -13.76 -16.77 -39.02
CA ALA A 197 -14.57 -15.80 -39.74
C ALA A 197 -14.31 -15.90 -41.25
N ARG A 198 -15.27 -15.47 -42.07
CA ARG A 198 -15.14 -15.45 -43.53
C ARG A 198 -14.52 -14.13 -44.00
N ALA A 199 -13.55 -14.19 -44.91
CA ALA A 199 -13.05 -12.99 -45.59
C ALA A 199 -14.01 -12.51 -46.68
N LYS A 200 -14.06 -11.21 -46.97
CA LYS A 200 -14.79 -10.67 -48.13
C LYS A 200 -14.26 -11.29 -49.42
N GLU A 201 -15.13 -11.82 -50.27
CA GLU A 201 -14.73 -12.16 -51.64
C GLU A 201 -14.57 -10.87 -52.46
N GLY A 202 -13.36 -10.65 -53.02
CA GLY A 202 -13.09 -9.61 -54.02
C GLY A 202 -12.30 -8.39 -53.55
N SER A 203 -11.00 -8.55 -53.27
CA SER A 203 -9.99 -7.51 -53.43
C SER A 203 -8.65 -8.15 -53.83
N GLY A 204 -8.46 -8.38 -55.14
CA GLY A 204 -7.19 -8.84 -55.70
C GLY A 204 -7.24 -10.15 -56.49
N ALA A 205 -8.24 -10.36 -57.35
CA ALA A 205 -8.09 -11.30 -58.46
C ALA A 205 -7.34 -10.59 -59.61
N GLY A 206 -6.02 -10.46 -59.45
CA GLY A 206 -5.16 -10.32 -60.60
C GLY A 206 -5.20 -11.62 -61.39
N SER A 207 -5.59 -11.54 -62.65
CA SER A 207 -5.49 -12.62 -63.63
C SER A 207 -4.09 -13.27 -63.59
N GLY A 208 -4.02 -14.58 -63.31
CA GLY A 208 -2.79 -15.35 -63.44
C GLY A 208 -2.75 -16.65 -62.62
N ASP A 209 -3.17 -17.73 -63.27
CA ASP A 209 -2.76 -19.14 -63.12
C ASP A 209 -2.88 -19.92 -61.78
N ASN A 210 -3.51 -21.09 -61.96
CA ASN A 210 -3.45 -22.33 -61.16
C ASN A 210 -4.10 -22.35 -59.76
N ALA A 211 -5.43 -22.48 -59.76
CA ALA A 211 -6.16 -23.10 -58.67
C ALA A 211 -5.89 -24.62 -58.65
N GLY A 212 -5.02 -25.08 -57.74
CA GLY A 212 -4.89 -26.49 -57.39
C GLY A 212 -6.14 -27.00 -56.64
N PRO A 213 -6.49 -28.30 -56.75
CA PRO A 213 -7.69 -28.84 -56.15
C PRO A 213 -7.51 -29.00 -54.63
N GLY A 214 -8.19 -28.18 -53.82
CA GLY A 214 -8.23 -28.39 -52.36
C GLY A 214 -8.60 -27.20 -51.45
N PHE A 215 -8.80 -25.98 -51.95
CA PHE A 215 -9.17 -24.85 -51.07
C PHE A 215 -10.69 -24.81 -50.81
N SER A 216 -11.11 -25.44 -49.72
CA SER A 216 -12.45 -25.27 -49.13
C SER A 216 -12.63 -23.86 -48.56
N LEU A 217 -13.77 -23.21 -48.91
CA LEU A 217 -14.33 -21.92 -48.46
C LEU A 217 -13.49 -21.05 -47.51
N GLY A 218 -13.20 -19.80 -47.90
CA GLY A 218 -12.33 -18.81 -47.23
C GLY A 218 -12.61 -18.42 -45.77
N LEU A 219 -12.62 -19.40 -44.87
CA LEU A 219 -12.65 -19.27 -43.41
C LEU A 219 -11.22 -19.06 -42.88
N GLN A 220 -11.08 -18.09 -41.99
CA GLN A 220 -9.81 -17.68 -41.41
C GLN A 220 -9.94 -17.68 -39.88
N ALA A 221 -8.93 -18.20 -39.18
CA ALA A 221 -8.97 -18.29 -37.72
C ALA A 221 -8.67 -16.92 -37.09
N THR A 222 -9.61 -16.35 -36.34
CA THR A 222 -9.47 -15.07 -35.64
C THR A 222 -9.14 -15.24 -34.17
N VAL A 223 -9.37 -16.42 -33.62
CA VAL A 223 -8.87 -16.86 -32.31
C VAL A 223 -8.30 -18.26 -32.45
N VAL A 224 -7.08 -18.47 -31.96
CA VAL A 224 -6.41 -19.78 -31.96
C VAL A 224 -5.95 -20.16 -30.56
N GLN A 225 -6.07 -21.44 -30.23
CA GLN A 225 -5.43 -22.05 -29.07
C GLN A 225 -4.14 -22.74 -29.51
N ASP A 226 -3.10 -22.62 -28.70
CA ASP A 226 -1.82 -23.32 -28.80
C ASP A 226 -1.75 -24.35 -27.69
N MET A 227 -1.68 -25.63 -28.06
CA MET A 227 -1.60 -26.74 -27.11
C MET A 227 -0.23 -26.86 -26.44
N GLY A 228 0.76 -26.06 -26.85
CA GLY A 228 2.13 -26.10 -26.33
C GLY A 228 2.94 -27.29 -26.85
N LEU A 229 2.55 -27.93 -27.96
CA LEU A 229 3.28 -29.08 -28.53
C LEU A 229 4.61 -28.67 -29.18
N TYR A 230 4.78 -27.39 -29.51
CA TYR A 230 5.99 -26.88 -30.14
C TYR A 230 7.08 -26.51 -29.12
N ASP A 231 6.70 -25.86 -28.01
CA ASP A 231 7.65 -25.32 -27.02
C ASP A 231 7.20 -25.48 -25.56
N GLY A 232 6.23 -26.35 -25.27
CA GLY A 232 5.78 -26.63 -23.90
C GLY A 232 4.90 -25.55 -23.24
N VAL A 233 4.62 -24.43 -23.91
CA VAL A 233 3.81 -23.34 -23.34
C VAL A 233 2.43 -23.30 -24.00
N ARG A 234 1.36 -23.38 -23.21
CA ARG A 234 -0.02 -23.27 -23.70
C ARG A 234 -0.40 -21.80 -23.91
N ARG A 235 -1.09 -21.50 -25.01
CA ARG A 235 -1.50 -20.12 -25.34
C ARG A 235 -2.90 -20.02 -25.90
N VAL A 236 -3.51 -18.84 -25.78
CA VAL A 236 -4.71 -18.46 -26.54
C VAL A 236 -4.48 -17.08 -27.14
N LEU A 237 -4.62 -16.96 -28.46
CA LEU A 237 -4.25 -15.76 -29.21
C LEU A 237 -5.48 -15.17 -29.91
N PHE A 238 -5.70 -13.88 -29.72
CA PHE A 238 -6.82 -13.11 -30.27
C PHE A 238 -6.33 -12.17 -31.36
N GLY A 239 -6.99 -12.21 -32.53
CA GLY A 239 -6.66 -11.41 -33.70
C GLY A 239 -7.34 -10.04 -33.75
N GLN A 240 -7.92 -9.61 -32.62
CA GLN A 240 -8.44 -8.28 -32.39
C GLN A 240 -8.65 -8.09 -30.87
N GLY A 241 -8.85 -6.85 -30.40
CA GLY A 241 -9.19 -6.54 -29.01
C GLY A 241 -10.59 -7.04 -28.57
N LEU A 242 -11.04 -6.55 -27.41
CA LEU A 242 -12.31 -6.93 -26.77
C LEU A 242 -13.51 -6.09 -27.21
N GLY A 243 -13.40 -5.33 -28.30
CA GLY A 243 -14.53 -4.60 -28.88
C GLY A 243 -15.63 -5.52 -29.42
N TYR A 244 -15.27 -6.75 -29.81
CA TYR A 244 -16.21 -7.77 -30.26
C TYR A 244 -16.67 -8.67 -29.11
N TRP A 245 -17.98 -8.87 -28.97
CA TRP A 245 -18.58 -9.50 -27.79
C TRP A 245 -18.19 -10.99 -27.63
N LEU A 246 -18.01 -11.74 -28.73
CA LEU A 246 -17.53 -13.13 -28.65
C LEU A 246 -16.10 -13.22 -28.11
N HIS A 247 -15.25 -12.22 -28.35
CA HIS A 247 -13.90 -12.21 -27.76
C HIS A 247 -13.96 -12.11 -26.24
N ARG A 248 -14.90 -11.33 -25.69
CA ARG A 248 -15.13 -11.25 -24.24
C ARG A 248 -15.56 -12.60 -23.66
N LEU A 249 -16.43 -13.30 -24.37
CA LEU A 249 -16.91 -14.63 -23.97
C LEU A 249 -15.79 -15.68 -23.99
N ILE A 250 -15.03 -15.72 -25.08
CA ILE A 250 -13.91 -16.65 -25.25
C ILE A 250 -12.76 -16.32 -24.29
N LEU A 251 -12.55 -15.06 -23.92
CA LEU A 251 -11.56 -14.68 -22.91
C LEU A 251 -11.86 -15.33 -21.55
N VAL A 252 -13.13 -15.36 -21.13
CA VAL A 252 -13.52 -16.00 -19.86
C VAL A 252 -13.23 -17.51 -19.91
N ASP A 253 -13.53 -18.16 -21.04
CA ASP A 253 -13.20 -19.58 -21.24
C ASP A 253 -11.67 -19.82 -21.29
N ALA A 254 -10.92 -18.94 -21.95
CA ALA A 254 -9.47 -19.02 -22.06
C ALA A 254 -8.78 -18.91 -20.69
N ILE A 255 -9.24 -18.00 -19.83
CA ILE A 255 -8.74 -17.86 -18.44
C ILE A 255 -8.99 -19.15 -17.66
N SER A 256 -10.21 -19.70 -17.73
CA SER A 256 -10.54 -20.96 -17.04
C SER A 256 -9.71 -22.13 -17.56
N TYR A 257 -9.58 -22.25 -18.88
CA TYR A 257 -8.83 -23.31 -19.54
C TYR A 257 -7.33 -23.28 -19.20
N LEU A 258 -6.68 -22.13 -19.36
CA LEU A 258 -5.22 -22.01 -19.17
C LEU A 258 -4.79 -22.07 -17.70
N THR A 259 -5.72 -21.82 -16.76
CA THR A 259 -5.47 -21.92 -15.33
C THR A 259 -5.86 -23.27 -14.73
N ASP A 260 -6.21 -24.26 -15.58
CA ASP A 260 -6.73 -25.56 -15.16
C ASP A 260 -7.90 -25.43 -14.17
N ARG A 261 -8.79 -24.46 -14.46
CA ARG A 261 -9.97 -24.07 -13.67
C ARG A 261 -9.67 -23.47 -12.29
N LYS A 262 -8.44 -23.07 -11.99
CA LYS A 262 -8.12 -22.30 -10.76
C LYS A 262 -8.86 -20.95 -10.75
N LEU A 263 -8.98 -20.30 -11.92
CA LEU A 263 -9.74 -19.07 -12.10
C LEU A 263 -10.95 -19.37 -13.00
N THR A 264 -12.07 -19.80 -12.40
CA THR A 264 -13.29 -20.13 -13.14
C THR A 264 -14.53 -19.59 -12.45
N LEU A 265 -15.49 -19.13 -13.25
CA LEU A 265 -16.84 -18.85 -12.78
C LEU A 265 -17.69 -20.12 -12.93
N GLY A 266 -18.60 -20.37 -11.97
CA GLY A 266 -19.60 -21.44 -12.12
C GLY A 266 -20.55 -21.17 -13.29
N LEU A 267 -21.36 -22.17 -13.68
CA LEU A 267 -22.37 -22.00 -14.74
C LEU A 267 -23.71 -21.45 -14.24
N ASP A 268 -23.94 -21.47 -12.92
CA ASP A 268 -25.19 -21.00 -12.33
C ASP A 268 -25.21 -19.48 -12.20
N ARG A 269 -26.32 -18.85 -12.62
CA ARG A 269 -26.59 -17.42 -12.45
C ARG A 269 -27.93 -17.23 -11.78
N HIS A 270 -27.97 -16.33 -10.79
CA HIS A 270 -29.21 -15.98 -10.10
C HIS A 270 -29.65 -14.59 -10.53
N ILE A 271 -30.87 -14.49 -11.03
CA ILE A 271 -31.45 -13.25 -11.52
C ILE A 271 -32.69 -12.95 -10.69
N LEU A 272 -32.74 -11.75 -10.14
CA LEU A 272 -33.92 -11.16 -9.52
C LEU A 272 -34.24 -9.86 -10.27
N VAL A 273 -35.50 -9.66 -10.65
CA VAL A 273 -35.96 -8.43 -11.29
C VAL A 273 -36.96 -7.77 -10.37
N ASP A 274 -36.55 -6.64 -9.83
CA ASP A 274 -37.35 -5.81 -8.95
C ASP A 274 -37.99 -4.70 -9.78
N ILE A 275 -39.30 -4.53 -9.62
CA ILE A 275 -40.10 -3.47 -10.22
C ILE A 275 -40.48 -2.49 -9.11
N ASP A 276 -39.69 -1.43 -8.97
CA ASP A 276 -39.96 -0.35 -8.01
C ASP A 276 -41.18 0.48 -8.50
N ASP A 277 -41.66 1.36 -7.63
CA ASP A 277 -42.69 2.37 -7.94
C ASP A 277 -44.08 1.83 -8.32
N ILE A 278 -44.44 0.62 -7.86
CA ILE A 278 -45.82 0.13 -8.00
C ILE A 278 -46.76 1.12 -7.31
N PHE A 279 -47.74 1.59 -8.10
CA PHE A 279 -48.68 2.68 -7.85
C PHE A 279 -48.17 4.13 -7.94
N VAL A 280 -46.88 4.43 -8.05
CA VAL A 280 -46.38 5.83 -7.95
C VAL A 280 -46.45 6.62 -9.27
N GLY A 281 -46.45 5.92 -10.41
CA GLY A 281 -46.31 6.52 -11.75
C GLY A 281 -47.33 7.61 -12.08
N LYS A 282 -46.93 8.61 -12.87
CA LYS A 282 -47.84 9.66 -13.34
C LYS A 282 -48.85 9.10 -14.34
N GLU A 283 -50.01 9.73 -14.44
CA GLU A 283 -51.03 9.45 -15.46
C GLU A 283 -50.41 9.35 -16.86
N GLY A 284 -50.78 8.30 -17.61
CA GLY A 284 -50.26 7.99 -18.96
C GLY A 284 -48.94 7.19 -18.96
N THR A 285 -48.35 6.93 -17.79
CA THR A 285 -47.13 6.12 -17.66
C THR A 285 -47.35 4.83 -16.89
N ARG A 286 -48.56 4.60 -16.38
CA ARG A 286 -48.87 3.43 -15.54
C ARG A 286 -49.24 2.23 -16.39
N MET A 287 -49.28 1.05 -15.76
CA MET A 287 -49.73 -0.17 -16.40
C MET A 287 -51.25 -0.19 -16.45
N ASN A 288 -51.83 -0.43 -17.63
CA ASN A 288 -53.24 -0.77 -17.76
C ASN A 288 -53.45 -2.30 -17.70
N THR A 289 -54.69 -2.75 -17.79
CA THR A 289 -55.04 -4.18 -17.76
C THR A 289 -54.34 -5.04 -18.82
N LYS A 290 -54.00 -4.49 -20.00
CA LYS A 290 -53.27 -5.21 -21.06
C LYS A 290 -51.80 -5.40 -20.68
N ASP A 291 -51.22 -4.43 -19.99
CA ASP A 291 -49.82 -4.46 -19.56
C ASP A 291 -49.63 -5.47 -18.42
N VAL A 292 -50.54 -5.49 -17.44
CA VAL A 292 -50.52 -6.47 -16.34
C VAL A 292 -50.68 -7.91 -16.87
N LYS A 293 -51.56 -8.13 -17.85
CA LYS A 293 -51.67 -9.44 -18.52
C LYS A 293 -50.37 -9.84 -19.22
N ALA A 294 -49.74 -8.90 -19.91
CA ALA A 294 -48.46 -9.15 -20.58
C ALA A 294 -47.32 -9.43 -19.58
N LEU A 295 -47.32 -8.79 -18.42
CA LEU A 295 -46.39 -9.06 -17.32
C LEU A 295 -46.53 -10.51 -16.84
N LEU A 296 -47.76 -10.98 -16.60
CA LEU A 296 -48.06 -12.36 -16.19
C LEU A 296 -47.66 -13.38 -17.27
N ASP A 297 -48.00 -13.12 -18.53
CA ASP A 297 -47.68 -14.02 -19.64
C ASP A 297 -46.16 -14.10 -19.85
N THR A 298 -45.46 -12.98 -19.74
CA THR A 298 -43.99 -12.93 -19.83
C THR A 298 -43.33 -13.63 -18.64
N GLN A 299 -43.87 -13.49 -17.42
CA GLN A 299 -43.40 -14.24 -16.26
C GLN A 299 -43.48 -15.75 -16.51
N LYS A 300 -44.63 -16.24 -17.03
CA LYS A 300 -44.80 -17.66 -17.40
C LYS A 300 -43.81 -18.08 -18.49
N GLN A 301 -43.59 -17.24 -19.49
CA GLN A 301 -42.58 -17.50 -20.52
C GLN A 301 -41.17 -17.59 -19.92
N LEU A 302 -40.78 -16.64 -19.07
CA LEU A 302 -39.46 -16.62 -18.45
C LEU A 302 -39.24 -17.80 -17.50
N ARG A 303 -40.28 -18.31 -16.82
CA ARG A 303 -40.21 -19.55 -16.02
C ARG A 303 -39.77 -20.78 -16.82
N SER A 304 -39.97 -20.79 -18.15
CA SER A 304 -39.48 -21.88 -19.01
C SER A 304 -37.96 -21.84 -19.23
N PHE A 305 -37.31 -20.72 -18.89
CA PHE A 305 -35.89 -20.45 -19.15
C PHE A 305 -35.09 -20.15 -17.88
N ILE A 306 -35.74 -19.62 -16.85
CA ILE A 306 -35.18 -19.29 -15.55
C ILE A 306 -36.02 -20.04 -14.50
N SER A 307 -35.40 -20.96 -13.76
CA SER A 307 -36.15 -21.75 -12.78
C SER A 307 -36.71 -20.85 -11.67
N ASN A 308 -37.99 -21.03 -11.33
CA ASN A 308 -38.69 -20.28 -10.27
C ASN A 308 -38.74 -18.76 -10.49
N PHE A 309 -38.70 -18.30 -11.74
CA PHE A 309 -38.77 -16.87 -12.04
C PHE A 309 -40.08 -16.25 -11.55
N THR A 310 -39.94 -15.19 -10.77
CA THR A 310 -41.05 -14.37 -10.25
C THR A 310 -40.58 -12.92 -10.19
N PHE A 311 -41.37 -12.00 -10.73
CA PHE A 311 -41.15 -10.57 -10.57
C PHE A 311 -41.42 -10.14 -9.13
N ASN A 312 -40.61 -9.22 -8.63
CA ASN A 312 -40.69 -8.71 -7.27
C ASN A 312 -41.13 -7.24 -7.31
N LEU A 313 -42.26 -6.93 -6.70
CA LEU A 313 -43.01 -5.68 -6.88
C LEU A 313 -42.86 -4.78 -5.65
N GLY A 314 -42.27 -3.61 -5.84
CA GLY A 314 -42.04 -2.59 -4.82
C GLY A 314 -43.15 -1.57 -4.79
N PHE A 315 -43.96 -1.54 -3.72
CA PHE A 315 -45.19 -0.73 -3.70
C PHE A 315 -45.19 0.42 -2.68
N SER A 316 -45.90 1.48 -3.07
CA SER A 316 -46.22 2.65 -2.25
C SER A 316 -47.73 2.91 -2.28
N GLY A 317 -48.45 2.43 -1.26
CA GLY A 317 -49.91 2.37 -1.26
C GLY A 317 -50.63 3.73 -1.35
N LYS A 318 -49.95 4.85 -1.01
CA LYS A 318 -50.55 6.19 -1.07
C LYS A 318 -51.11 6.56 -2.44
N PHE A 319 -50.52 5.99 -3.49
CA PHE A 319 -50.79 6.35 -4.87
C PHE A 319 -51.66 5.33 -5.61
N TYR A 320 -52.24 4.37 -4.89
CA TYR A 320 -53.24 3.47 -5.45
C TYR A 320 -54.44 4.29 -5.95
N HIS A 321 -54.93 3.97 -7.16
CA HIS A 321 -56.03 4.69 -7.84
C HIS A 321 -55.77 6.19 -8.04
N THR A 322 -54.60 6.52 -8.58
CA THR A 322 -54.23 7.90 -8.94
C THR A 322 -53.98 8.08 -10.45
N GLY A 323 -54.35 7.09 -11.27
CA GLY A 323 -54.21 7.12 -12.72
C GLY A 323 -55.50 7.48 -13.46
N THR A 324 -55.54 7.13 -14.74
CA THR A 324 -56.79 7.07 -15.52
C THR A 324 -57.63 5.86 -15.12
N ALA A 325 -58.91 5.83 -15.51
CA ALA A 325 -59.77 4.67 -15.28
C ALA A 325 -59.18 3.34 -15.80
N GLU A 326 -58.51 3.34 -16.96
CA GLU A 326 -57.87 2.13 -17.51
C GLU A 326 -56.61 1.70 -16.73
N GLU A 327 -55.89 2.67 -16.15
CA GLU A 327 -54.72 2.42 -15.31
C GLU A 327 -55.13 1.94 -13.91
N ASP A 328 -56.19 2.51 -13.34
CA ASP A 328 -56.75 2.10 -12.05
C ASP A 328 -57.33 0.68 -12.12
N GLU A 329 -57.98 0.31 -13.24
CA GLU A 329 -58.33 -1.09 -13.52
C GLU A 329 -57.08 -2.00 -13.62
N GLY A 330 -55.95 -1.45 -14.07
CA GLY A 330 -54.66 -2.12 -14.06
C GLY A 330 -54.13 -2.37 -12.65
N ASP A 331 -54.22 -1.36 -11.78
CA ASP A 331 -53.87 -1.46 -10.36
C ASP A 331 -54.72 -2.54 -9.66
N ASP A 332 -56.03 -2.56 -9.92
CA ASP A 332 -56.95 -3.59 -9.41
C ASP A 332 -56.55 -4.99 -9.89
N LEU A 333 -56.15 -5.09 -11.16
CA LEU A 333 -55.76 -6.36 -11.74
C LEU A 333 -54.45 -6.89 -11.13
N LEU A 334 -53.50 -6.02 -10.77
CA LEU A 334 -52.28 -6.42 -10.04
C LEU A 334 -52.64 -7.04 -8.69
N LEU A 335 -53.50 -6.38 -7.93
CA LEU A 335 -53.93 -6.86 -6.60
C LEU A 335 -54.79 -8.13 -6.70
N LYS A 336 -55.56 -8.30 -7.77
CA LYS A 336 -56.26 -9.56 -8.06
C LYS A 336 -55.30 -10.75 -8.25
N TYR A 337 -54.08 -10.50 -8.72
CA TYR A 337 -53.03 -11.51 -8.91
C TYR A 337 -51.90 -11.40 -7.88
N VAL A 338 -52.21 -10.95 -6.66
CA VAL A 338 -51.22 -10.72 -5.60
C VAL A 338 -50.32 -11.94 -5.35
N ASP A 339 -50.88 -13.16 -5.36
CA ASP A 339 -50.15 -14.42 -5.11
C ASP A 339 -49.23 -14.88 -6.26
N GLU A 340 -49.34 -14.26 -7.44
CA GLU A 340 -48.49 -14.58 -8.59
C GLU A 340 -47.14 -13.85 -8.55
N PHE A 341 -47.00 -12.86 -7.67
CA PHE A 341 -45.83 -11.98 -7.56
C PHE A 341 -45.21 -12.05 -6.16
N TRP A 342 -43.96 -11.63 -6.07
CA TRP A 342 -43.37 -11.26 -4.79
C TRP A 342 -43.55 -9.77 -4.56
N TRP A 343 -43.59 -9.37 -3.30
CA TRP A 343 -43.86 -7.99 -2.92
C TRP A 343 -42.85 -7.50 -1.88
N PHE A 344 -42.49 -6.22 -1.96
CA PHE A 344 -41.71 -5.54 -0.94
C PHE A 344 -42.19 -4.11 -0.72
N PRO A 345 -42.08 -3.57 0.51
CA PRO A 345 -42.47 -2.20 0.78
C PRO A 345 -41.48 -1.21 0.17
N HIS A 346 -42.01 -0.13 -0.41
CA HIS A 346 -41.25 0.97 -0.98
C HIS A 346 -41.63 2.34 -0.38
N MET A 347 -41.94 2.35 0.93
CA MET A 347 -42.48 3.49 1.69
C MET A 347 -43.89 3.95 1.26
N TRP A 348 -44.72 4.41 2.20
CA TRP A 348 -46.10 4.85 1.90
C TRP A 348 -46.17 5.94 0.85
N SER A 349 -45.46 7.05 1.08
CA SER A 349 -45.50 8.25 0.23
C SER A 349 -44.36 8.36 -0.77
N HIS A 350 -43.61 7.26 -0.99
CA HIS A 350 -42.41 7.24 -1.82
C HIS A 350 -41.34 8.28 -1.41
N MET A 351 -41.36 8.73 -0.15
CA MET A 351 -40.41 9.71 0.38
C MET A 351 -39.08 9.05 0.76
N GLN A 352 -37.99 9.75 0.46
CA GLN A 352 -36.62 9.31 0.73
C GLN A 352 -36.32 9.34 2.24
N PRO A 353 -35.79 8.25 2.84
CA PRO A 353 -35.56 8.18 4.28
C PRO A 353 -34.70 9.29 4.90
N HIS A 354 -33.69 9.82 4.18
CA HIS A 354 -32.81 10.86 4.73
C HIS A 354 -33.50 12.23 4.91
N LEU A 355 -34.71 12.42 4.37
CA LEU A 355 -35.52 13.63 4.55
C LEU A 355 -36.31 13.63 5.86
N PHE A 356 -36.35 12.50 6.56
CA PHE A 356 -36.98 12.41 7.87
C PHE A 356 -35.96 12.76 8.95
N HIS A 357 -36.32 13.71 9.80
CA HIS A 357 -35.51 14.15 10.95
C HIS A 357 -35.84 13.37 12.23
N ASN A 358 -37.02 12.72 12.25
CA ASN A 358 -37.53 12.00 13.40
C ASN A 358 -37.88 10.55 13.03
N GLU A 359 -37.36 9.60 13.81
CA GLU A 359 -37.67 8.17 13.68
C GLU A 359 -39.19 7.92 13.73
N SER A 360 -39.94 8.64 14.56
CA SER A 360 -41.39 8.46 14.71
C SER A 360 -42.15 8.71 13.40
N SER A 361 -41.77 9.74 12.63
CA SER A 361 -42.41 10.04 11.35
C SER A 361 -42.10 8.98 10.30
N LEU A 362 -40.86 8.45 10.31
CA LEU A 362 -40.47 7.37 9.43
C LEU A 362 -41.25 6.08 9.74
N LEU A 363 -41.42 5.77 11.04
CA LEU A 363 -42.23 4.64 11.51
C LEU A 363 -43.68 4.76 11.05
N GLU A 364 -44.30 5.93 11.22
CA GLU A 364 -45.70 6.19 10.81
C GLU A 364 -45.89 5.93 9.30
N GLN A 365 -44.99 6.44 8.45
CA GLN A 365 -45.04 6.17 7.01
C GLN A 365 -44.90 4.68 6.68
N MET A 366 -44.11 3.92 7.44
CA MET A 366 -44.00 2.48 7.23
C MET A 366 -45.24 1.71 7.71
N VAL A 367 -45.87 2.16 8.80
CA VAL A 367 -47.10 1.56 9.34
C VAL A 367 -48.25 1.73 8.36
N LEU A 368 -48.46 2.93 7.82
CA LEU A 368 -49.50 3.18 6.82
C LEU A 368 -49.36 2.27 5.58
N ASN A 369 -48.13 2.09 5.09
CA ASN A 369 -47.90 1.20 3.96
C ASN A 369 -48.14 -0.28 4.30
N LYS A 370 -47.94 -0.66 5.57
CA LYS A 370 -48.18 -2.01 6.06
C LYS A 370 -49.66 -2.29 6.25
N GLU A 371 -50.42 -1.31 6.75
CA GLU A 371 -51.88 -1.38 6.85
C GLU A 371 -52.52 -1.56 5.47
N PHE A 372 -52.12 -0.74 4.49
CA PHE A 372 -52.54 -0.91 3.10
C PHE A 372 -52.26 -2.32 2.56
N ALA A 373 -51.07 -2.86 2.86
CA ALA A 373 -50.70 -4.21 2.45
C ALA A 373 -51.64 -5.28 3.05
N LEU A 374 -51.95 -5.16 4.34
CA LEU A 374 -52.86 -6.08 5.03
C LEU A 374 -54.30 -5.98 4.49
N GLU A 375 -54.78 -4.77 4.21
CA GLU A 375 -56.11 -4.53 3.65
C GLU A 375 -56.28 -5.18 2.26
N HIS A 376 -55.21 -5.21 1.47
CA HIS A 376 -55.22 -5.73 0.10
C HIS A 376 -54.58 -7.12 -0.03
N ASN A 377 -54.37 -7.83 1.08
CA ASN A 377 -53.76 -9.18 1.13
C ASN A 377 -52.36 -9.28 0.49
N ILE A 378 -51.59 -8.20 0.47
CA ILE A 378 -50.19 -8.21 0.03
C ILE A 378 -49.33 -8.88 1.13
N PRO A 379 -48.48 -9.86 0.79
CA PRO A 379 -47.59 -10.51 1.76
C PRO A 379 -46.66 -9.53 2.48
N VAL A 380 -46.60 -9.62 3.81
CA VAL A 380 -45.82 -8.71 4.67
C VAL A 380 -44.59 -9.37 5.34
N ASP A 381 -44.34 -10.65 5.08
CA ASP A 381 -43.35 -11.49 5.77
C ASP A 381 -42.13 -11.87 4.92
N MET A 382 -42.03 -11.32 3.69
CA MET A 382 -40.91 -11.57 2.76
C MET A 382 -39.54 -11.15 3.33
N GLY A 383 -39.51 -10.23 4.30
CA GLY A 383 -38.29 -9.79 4.98
C GLY A 383 -37.31 -9.03 4.07
N TYR A 384 -37.78 -8.49 2.95
CA TYR A 384 -37.03 -7.71 1.98
C TYR A 384 -37.70 -6.36 1.76
N ALA A 385 -36.90 -5.29 1.67
CA ALA A 385 -37.37 -3.94 1.37
C ALA A 385 -36.32 -3.18 0.56
N VAL A 386 -36.77 -2.17 -0.19
CA VAL A 386 -35.91 -1.20 -0.86
C VAL A 386 -36.41 0.18 -0.49
N ALA A 387 -35.51 1.07 -0.09
CA ALA A 387 -35.86 2.47 0.15
C ALA A 387 -35.96 3.25 -1.17
N PRO A 388 -36.90 4.20 -1.30
CA PRO A 388 -36.96 5.12 -2.44
C PRO A 388 -35.59 5.75 -2.73
N HIS A 389 -35.18 5.68 -4.01
CA HIS A 389 -33.89 6.16 -4.48
C HIS A 389 -32.66 5.58 -3.76
N HIS A 390 -32.80 4.43 -3.09
CA HIS A 390 -31.77 3.80 -2.25
C HIS A 390 -31.26 4.65 -1.08
N SER A 391 -31.94 5.77 -0.80
CA SER A 391 -31.57 6.70 0.26
C SER A 391 -31.58 6.01 1.62
N GLY A 392 -30.52 6.24 2.40
CA GLY A 392 -30.40 5.72 3.77
C GLY A 392 -29.98 4.25 3.86
N VAL A 393 -29.96 3.51 2.74
CA VAL A 393 -29.30 2.19 2.68
C VAL A 393 -27.79 2.38 2.62
N TYR A 394 -27.33 3.25 1.70
CA TYR A 394 -25.96 3.74 1.67
C TYR A 394 -25.92 5.16 1.07
N PRO A 395 -25.32 6.16 1.75
CA PRO A 395 -24.79 6.11 3.11
C PRO A 395 -25.86 5.69 4.12
N VAL A 396 -25.44 4.93 5.13
CA VAL A 396 -26.36 4.35 6.12
C VAL A 396 -27.06 5.46 6.90
N HIS A 397 -28.38 5.34 7.03
CA HIS A 397 -29.21 6.14 7.92
C HIS A 397 -29.80 5.22 9.00
N LEU A 398 -29.30 5.32 10.23
CA LEU A 398 -29.59 4.32 11.27
C LEU A 398 -31.08 4.16 11.57
N GLN A 399 -31.84 5.26 11.57
CA GLN A 399 -33.29 5.27 11.80
C GLN A 399 -34.04 4.41 10.78
N LEU A 400 -33.56 4.32 9.53
CA LEU A 400 -34.16 3.45 8.50
C LEU A 400 -34.04 1.97 8.88
N TYR A 401 -32.85 1.54 9.29
CA TYR A 401 -32.59 0.14 9.67
C TYR A 401 -33.40 -0.27 10.92
N GLU A 402 -33.56 0.65 11.86
CA GLU A 402 -34.37 0.44 13.07
C GLU A 402 -35.86 0.36 12.74
N ALA A 403 -36.37 1.31 11.96
CA ALA A 403 -37.77 1.33 11.52
C ALA A 403 -38.15 0.10 10.69
N TRP A 404 -37.30 -0.29 9.75
CA TRP A 404 -37.47 -1.51 8.96
C TRP A 404 -37.55 -2.77 9.81
N ARG A 405 -36.70 -2.91 10.82
CA ARG A 405 -36.77 -4.06 11.72
C ARG A 405 -38.04 -4.05 12.55
N ARG A 406 -38.43 -2.90 13.10
CA ARG A 406 -39.59 -2.77 13.99
C ARG A 406 -40.92 -2.98 13.27
N VAL A 407 -41.10 -2.38 12.09
CA VAL A 407 -42.39 -2.39 11.38
C VAL A 407 -42.52 -3.62 10.48
N TRP A 408 -41.49 -3.93 9.71
CA TRP A 408 -41.54 -4.93 8.63
C TRP A 408 -40.72 -6.20 8.90
N ASN A 409 -39.94 -6.25 9.98
CA ASN A 409 -39.00 -7.34 10.26
C ASN A 409 -38.04 -7.61 9.08
N ILE A 410 -37.54 -6.53 8.45
CA ILE A 410 -36.62 -6.64 7.30
C ILE A 410 -35.30 -7.28 7.73
N ARG A 411 -34.83 -8.21 6.91
CA ARG A 411 -33.53 -8.88 7.04
C ARG A 411 -32.66 -8.68 5.80
N VAL A 412 -33.24 -8.29 4.67
CA VAL A 412 -32.53 -8.07 3.42
C VAL A 412 -32.94 -6.75 2.78
N THR A 413 -32.00 -6.05 2.19
CA THR A 413 -32.25 -4.93 1.28
C THR A 413 -31.22 -4.96 0.15
N SER A 414 -31.33 -4.04 -0.80
CA SER A 414 -30.35 -3.88 -1.86
C SER A 414 -30.13 -2.42 -2.22
N THR A 415 -28.93 -2.13 -2.72
CA THR A 415 -28.56 -0.78 -3.16
C THR A 415 -27.60 -0.83 -4.33
N GLU A 416 -27.67 0.17 -5.19
CA GLU A 416 -26.66 0.43 -6.22
C GLU A 416 -25.55 1.38 -5.76
N GLU A 417 -25.67 1.94 -4.56
CA GLU A 417 -24.83 3.05 -4.08
C GLU A 417 -23.52 2.59 -3.42
N TYR A 418 -23.40 1.33 -3.00
CA TYR A 418 -22.27 0.84 -2.17
C TYR A 418 -21.23 0.01 -2.95
N PRO A 419 -19.91 0.26 -2.76
CA PRO A 419 -19.34 1.40 -2.03
C PRO A 419 -19.40 2.70 -2.83
N HIS A 420 -19.62 2.61 -4.15
CA HIS A 420 -19.82 3.72 -5.07
C HIS A 420 -20.87 3.35 -6.12
N LEU A 421 -21.57 4.36 -6.63
CA LEU A 421 -22.54 4.17 -7.72
C LEU A 421 -21.85 3.67 -9.00
N LYS A 422 -20.65 4.18 -9.30
CA LYS A 422 -19.85 3.83 -10.48
C LYS A 422 -18.38 3.61 -10.12
N PRO A 423 -17.67 2.71 -10.82
CA PRO A 423 -18.20 1.77 -11.81
C PRO A 423 -18.99 0.62 -11.14
N ALA A 424 -20.00 0.10 -11.84
CA ALA A 424 -20.93 -0.91 -11.27
C ALA A 424 -20.23 -2.21 -10.82
N ARG A 425 -19.13 -2.59 -11.47
CA ARG A 425 -18.31 -3.76 -11.12
C ARG A 425 -17.65 -3.69 -9.73
N TYR A 426 -17.59 -2.51 -9.10
CA TYR A 426 -17.10 -2.38 -7.72
C TYR A 426 -18.19 -2.53 -6.67
N ARG A 427 -19.47 -2.61 -7.08
CA ARG A 427 -20.59 -2.75 -6.15
C ARG A 427 -20.49 -4.07 -5.40
N LYS A 428 -20.74 -4.00 -4.09
CA LYS A 428 -20.57 -5.13 -3.16
C LYS A 428 -21.74 -5.24 -2.21
N GLY A 429 -21.88 -6.38 -1.56
CA GLY A 429 -22.76 -6.53 -0.42
C GLY A 429 -22.08 -6.07 0.87
N PHE A 430 -22.88 -5.89 1.92
CA PHE A 430 -22.40 -5.77 3.31
C PHE A 430 -23.51 -6.15 4.30
N ILE A 431 -23.14 -6.42 5.54
CA ILE A 431 -24.10 -6.63 6.62
C ILE A 431 -23.98 -5.49 7.62
N HIS A 432 -25.09 -4.82 7.88
CA HIS A 432 -25.16 -3.77 8.90
C HIS A 432 -26.45 -3.92 9.71
N ASN A 433 -26.32 -3.82 11.04
CA ASN A 433 -27.43 -3.94 11.97
C ASN A 433 -28.30 -5.20 11.66
N ASN A 434 -27.65 -6.36 11.48
CA ASN A 434 -28.29 -7.65 11.13
C ASN A 434 -29.15 -7.65 9.85
N ILE A 435 -29.04 -6.63 8.99
CA ILE A 435 -29.67 -6.59 7.66
C ILE A 435 -28.58 -6.83 6.61
N MET A 436 -28.83 -7.81 5.75
CA MET A 436 -28.00 -8.16 4.60
C MET A 436 -28.30 -7.20 3.44
N VAL A 437 -27.31 -6.43 3.03
CA VAL A 437 -27.42 -5.50 1.90
C VAL A 437 -26.78 -6.14 0.67
N LEU A 438 -27.55 -6.28 -0.41
CA LEU A 438 -27.08 -6.86 -1.67
C LEU A 438 -26.78 -5.80 -2.73
N PRO A 439 -25.76 -6.01 -3.59
CA PRO A 439 -25.47 -5.09 -4.68
C PRO A 439 -26.54 -5.18 -5.78
N ARG A 440 -27.15 -4.05 -6.11
CA ARG A 440 -28.15 -3.91 -7.17
C ARG A 440 -27.50 -3.43 -8.48
N GLN A 441 -28.00 -3.91 -9.61
CA GLN A 441 -27.50 -3.66 -10.96
C GLN A 441 -28.48 -2.79 -11.74
N THR A 442 -27.95 -1.96 -12.62
CA THR A 442 -28.72 -1.22 -13.61
C THR A 442 -28.91 -2.04 -14.87
N CYS A 443 -30.07 -1.93 -15.51
CA CYS A 443 -30.35 -2.60 -16.79
C CYS A 443 -30.39 -1.65 -17.99
N GLY A 444 -30.04 -0.38 -17.79
CA GLY A 444 -30.09 0.66 -18.83
C GLY A 444 -31.50 1.19 -19.10
N LEU A 445 -32.52 0.79 -18.31
CA LEU A 445 -33.86 1.35 -18.34
C LEU A 445 -34.02 2.36 -17.20
N PHE A 446 -34.44 3.58 -17.52
CA PHE A 446 -34.70 4.63 -16.55
C PHE A 446 -36.21 4.85 -16.38
N THR A 447 -36.62 5.54 -15.31
CA THR A 447 -38.04 5.86 -15.03
C THR A 447 -38.74 6.61 -16.16
N HIS A 448 -37.98 7.40 -16.94
CA HIS A 448 -38.49 8.17 -18.08
C HIS A 448 -38.31 7.44 -19.42
N THR A 449 -37.66 6.27 -19.45
CA THR A 449 -37.46 5.48 -20.67
C THR A 449 -38.64 4.55 -20.85
N ILE A 450 -39.69 5.08 -21.51
CA ILE A 450 -40.98 4.41 -21.66
C ILE A 450 -41.16 3.88 -23.08
N TYR A 451 -40.76 4.66 -24.09
CA TYR A 451 -40.94 4.31 -25.50
C TYR A 451 -39.63 3.83 -26.13
N TYR A 452 -39.71 2.79 -26.97
CA TYR A 452 -38.55 2.14 -27.56
C TYR A 452 -37.74 3.11 -28.43
N LYS A 453 -38.43 3.96 -29.19
CA LYS A 453 -37.83 4.97 -30.08
C LYS A 453 -37.12 6.10 -29.32
N GLU A 454 -37.48 6.32 -28.07
CA GLU A 454 -36.96 7.39 -27.21
C GLU A 454 -35.87 6.91 -26.25
N TYR A 455 -35.45 5.65 -26.38
CA TYR A 455 -34.33 5.11 -25.61
C TYR A 455 -33.09 6.02 -25.75
N PRO A 456 -32.34 6.32 -24.67
CA PRO A 456 -31.13 7.13 -24.78
C PRO A 456 -30.11 6.53 -25.76
N GLY A 457 -29.77 7.27 -26.83
CA GLY A 457 -28.92 6.75 -27.92
C GLY A 457 -29.66 5.93 -28.99
N GLY A 458 -30.98 5.77 -28.84
CA GLY A 458 -31.88 5.11 -29.77
C GLY A 458 -32.04 3.60 -29.55
N PRO A 459 -33.04 2.97 -30.20
CA PRO A 459 -33.33 1.53 -30.12
C PRO A 459 -32.12 0.59 -30.20
N LYS A 460 -31.16 0.93 -31.09
CA LYS A 460 -29.97 0.11 -31.33
C LYS A 460 -29.04 0.02 -30.12
N GLU A 461 -29.00 1.03 -29.26
CA GLU A 461 -28.15 0.98 -28.07
C GLU A 461 -28.74 0.05 -26.99
N LEU A 462 -30.08 -0.02 -26.85
CA LEU A 462 -30.72 -1.02 -25.99
C LEU A 462 -30.43 -2.43 -26.52
N ASP A 463 -30.63 -2.66 -27.82
CA ASP A 463 -30.35 -3.96 -28.46
C ASP A 463 -28.88 -4.36 -28.30
N LYS A 464 -27.95 -3.42 -28.45
CA LYS A 464 -26.51 -3.64 -28.26
C LYS A 464 -26.18 -3.99 -26.82
N SER A 465 -26.80 -3.34 -25.83
CA SER A 465 -26.63 -3.69 -24.41
C SER A 465 -27.07 -5.13 -24.13
N ILE A 466 -28.19 -5.55 -24.72
CA ILE A 466 -28.77 -6.89 -24.59
C ILE A 466 -27.93 -7.95 -25.32
N ARG A 467 -27.49 -7.67 -26.55
CA ARG A 467 -26.84 -8.62 -27.47
C ARG A 467 -25.33 -8.50 -27.41
N GLY A 468 -24.75 -9.02 -26.32
CA GLY A 468 -23.29 -9.07 -26.13
C GLY A 468 -22.68 -7.82 -25.48
N GLY A 469 -23.49 -6.79 -25.19
CA GLY A 469 -23.07 -5.57 -24.51
C GLY A 469 -23.10 -5.65 -22.97
N GLU A 470 -23.30 -4.51 -22.33
CA GLU A 470 -23.14 -4.34 -20.87
C GLU A 470 -24.11 -5.22 -20.06
N LEU A 471 -25.38 -5.29 -20.43
CA LEU A 471 -26.37 -6.10 -19.71
C LEU A 471 -26.07 -7.60 -19.83
N PHE A 472 -25.66 -8.05 -21.02
CA PHE A 472 -25.18 -9.42 -21.23
C PHE A 472 -23.96 -9.74 -20.36
N LEU A 473 -22.96 -8.85 -20.35
CA LEU A 473 -21.74 -9.05 -19.58
C LEU A 473 -21.97 -9.03 -18.07
N THR A 474 -22.94 -8.22 -17.62
CA THR A 474 -23.34 -8.18 -16.21
C THR A 474 -23.81 -9.56 -15.75
N VAL A 475 -24.68 -10.23 -16.51
CA VAL A 475 -25.12 -11.60 -16.18
C VAL A 475 -24.01 -12.62 -16.42
N LEU A 476 -23.17 -12.42 -17.43
CA LEU A 476 -22.07 -13.32 -17.73
C LEU A 476 -21.08 -13.43 -16.55
N LEU A 477 -20.69 -12.29 -15.99
CA LEU A 477 -19.59 -12.19 -15.04
C LEU A 477 -20.05 -12.26 -13.57
N ASN A 478 -21.29 -11.87 -13.27
CA ASN A 478 -21.81 -11.88 -11.90
C ASN A 478 -22.64 -13.13 -11.59
N PRO A 479 -22.29 -13.95 -10.58
CA PRO A 479 -23.09 -15.10 -10.16
C PRO A 479 -24.51 -14.76 -9.67
N ILE A 480 -24.71 -13.53 -9.19
CA ILE A 480 -25.97 -13.00 -8.68
C ILE A 480 -26.17 -11.59 -9.27
N SER A 481 -27.32 -11.35 -9.88
CA SER A 481 -27.71 -10.06 -10.45
C SER A 481 -29.12 -9.69 -10.01
N ILE A 482 -29.25 -8.57 -9.31
CA ILE A 482 -30.53 -7.99 -8.92
C ILE A 482 -30.73 -6.75 -9.77
N PHE A 483 -31.68 -6.77 -10.71
CA PHE A 483 -31.91 -5.66 -11.61
C PHE A 483 -32.97 -4.72 -11.07
N MET A 484 -32.64 -3.42 -11.06
CA MET A 484 -33.61 -2.36 -10.81
C MET A 484 -34.36 -2.00 -12.09
N THR A 485 -35.69 -2.05 -12.02
CA THR A 485 -36.65 -1.50 -12.99
C THR A 485 -37.76 -0.78 -12.25
N HIS A 486 -38.61 -0.05 -12.97
CA HIS A 486 -39.73 0.69 -12.38
C HIS A 486 -41.03 0.37 -13.12
N LEU A 487 -42.17 0.61 -12.48
CA LEU A 487 -43.52 0.40 -13.04
C LEU A 487 -43.65 0.95 -14.46
N SER A 488 -43.14 2.15 -14.73
CA SER A 488 -43.23 2.79 -16.05
C SER A 488 -42.52 2.03 -17.17
N ASN A 489 -41.55 1.16 -16.85
CA ASN A 489 -40.88 0.32 -17.84
C ASN A 489 -41.75 -0.83 -18.35
N TYR A 490 -42.88 -1.09 -17.69
CA TYR A 490 -43.81 -2.17 -18.02
C TYR A 490 -45.15 -1.66 -18.56
N GLY A 491 -45.40 -0.34 -18.52
CA GLY A 491 -46.47 0.30 -19.28
C GLY A 491 -46.07 0.58 -20.73
N ASN A 492 -47.04 1.00 -21.55
CA ASN A 492 -46.82 1.44 -22.94
C ASN A 492 -46.07 0.42 -23.82
N ASP A 493 -44.81 0.70 -24.22
CA ASP A 493 -44.01 -0.19 -25.08
C ASP A 493 -43.41 -1.40 -24.32
N ARG A 494 -43.56 -1.47 -22.99
CA ARG A 494 -43.16 -2.61 -22.14
C ARG A 494 -41.67 -2.97 -22.27
N LEU A 495 -40.81 -1.96 -22.25
CA LEU A 495 -39.36 -2.12 -22.44
C LEU A 495 -38.71 -3.08 -21.45
N GLY A 496 -39.22 -3.17 -20.21
CA GLY A 496 -38.78 -4.16 -19.23
C GLY A 496 -38.96 -5.59 -19.72
N LEU A 497 -40.15 -5.91 -20.25
CA LEU A 497 -40.47 -7.23 -20.80
C LEU A 497 -39.61 -7.55 -22.02
N TYR A 498 -39.50 -6.60 -22.96
CA TYR A 498 -38.64 -6.73 -24.14
C TYR A 498 -37.20 -7.06 -23.74
N THR A 499 -36.64 -6.27 -22.81
CA THR A 499 -35.24 -6.37 -22.39
C THR A 499 -34.90 -7.74 -21.84
N PHE A 500 -35.66 -8.24 -20.86
CA PHE A 500 -35.33 -9.51 -20.20
C PHE A 500 -35.63 -10.73 -21.08
N VAL A 501 -36.68 -10.72 -21.90
CA VAL A 501 -36.96 -11.82 -22.84
C VAL A 501 -35.83 -11.96 -23.85
N HIS A 502 -35.37 -10.84 -24.43
CA HIS A 502 -34.29 -10.86 -25.41
C HIS A 502 -32.93 -11.19 -24.79
N LEU A 503 -32.65 -10.69 -23.58
CA LEU A 503 -31.43 -11.03 -22.83
C LEU A 503 -31.33 -12.53 -22.56
N VAL A 504 -32.39 -13.13 -22.02
CA VAL A 504 -32.43 -14.56 -21.67
C VAL A 504 -32.32 -15.42 -22.93
N SER A 505 -32.99 -15.03 -24.01
CA SER A 505 -32.89 -15.71 -25.30
C SER A 505 -31.45 -15.69 -25.83
N PHE A 506 -30.78 -14.53 -25.76
CA PHE A 506 -29.40 -14.38 -26.21
C PHE A 506 -28.42 -15.20 -25.34
N LEU A 507 -28.54 -15.12 -24.01
CA LEU A 507 -27.74 -15.92 -23.08
C LEU A 507 -27.87 -17.42 -23.37
N ARG A 508 -29.08 -17.94 -23.59
CA ARG A 508 -29.32 -19.36 -23.88
C ARG A 508 -28.73 -19.81 -25.22
N SER A 509 -28.74 -18.91 -26.20
CA SER A 509 -28.22 -19.19 -27.54
C SER A 509 -26.70 -19.33 -27.53
N TRP A 510 -26.01 -18.54 -26.71
CA TRP A 510 -24.56 -18.39 -26.76
C TRP A 510 -23.79 -18.95 -25.56
N THR A 511 -24.48 -19.36 -24.50
CA THR A 511 -23.82 -19.81 -23.27
C THR A 511 -24.44 -21.07 -22.68
N ASN A 512 -23.64 -21.82 -21.93
CA ASN A 512 -24.03 -22.98 -21.12
C ASN A 512 -24.56 -22.57 -19.74
N LEU A 513 -24.88 -21.28 -19.52
CA LEU A 513 -25.36 -20.79 -18.23
C LEU A 513 -26.72 -21.39 -17.86
N ARG A 514 -26.88 -21.67 -16.57
CA ARG A 514 -28.14 -22.09 -15.96
C ARG A 514 -28.68 -20.93 -15.14
N LEU A 515 -29.89 -20.47 -15.48
CA LEU A 515 -30.49 -19.29 -14.88
C LEU A 515 -31.52 -19.70 -13.82
N HIS A 516 -31.45 -19.04 -12.67
CA HIS A 516 -32.29 -19.32 -11.51
C HIS A 516 -32.81 -18.02 -10.89
N THR A 517 -33.96 -18.09 -10.23
CA THR A 517 -34.44 -17.04 -9.32
C THR A 517 -34.60 -17.65 -7.94
N LEU A 518 -34.17 -16.92 -6.90
CA LEU A 518 -34.35 -17.28 -5.50
C LEU A 518 -35.07 -16.15 -4.78
N PRO A 519 -35.91 -16.46 -3.77
CA PRO A 519 -36.45 -15.43 -2.89
C PRO A 519 -35.34 -14.56 -2.28
N PRO A 520 -35.56 -13.26 -2.07
CA PRO A 520 -34.50 -12.32 -1.64
C PRO A 520 -33.69 -12.79 -0.42
N LEU A 521 -34.33 -13.40 0.58
CA LEU A 521 -33.64 -13.92 1.77
C LEU A 521 -32.68 -15.07 1.45
N GLN A 522 -33.11 -16.02 0.63
CA GLN A 522 -32.28 -17.15 0.20
C GLN A 522 -31.14 -16.67 -0.70
N LEU A 523 -31.45 -15.70 -1.58
CA LEU A 523 -30.47 -15.07 -2.44
C LEU A 523 -29.38 -14.37 -1.63
N ALA A 524 -29.76 -13.67 -0.56
CA ALA A 524 -28.82 -13.00 0.34
C ALA A 524 -27.88 -13.98 1.05
N HIS A 525 -28.43 -15.08 1.59
CA HIS A 525 -27.60 -16.13 2.18
C HIS A 525 -26.64 -16.73 1.17
N LYS A 526 -27.09 -16.97 -0.06
CA LYS A 526 -26.22 -17.47 -1.14
C LYS A 526 -25.12 -16.47 -1.50
N TYR A 527 -25.44 -15.17 -1.54
CA TYR A 527 -24.46 -14.12 -1.80
C TYR A 527 -23.32 -14.14 -0.77
N PHE A 528 -23.64 -14.13 0.53
CA PHE A 528 -22.62 -14.16 1.59
C PHE A 528 -22.00 -15.54 1.86
N GLN A 529 -22.45 -16.59 1.16
CA GLN A 529 -21.75 -17.86 1.03
C GLN A 529 -20.69 -17.78 -0.07
N LEU A 530 -21.01 -17.13 -1.20
CA LEU A 530 -20.08 -16.93 -2.31
C LEU A 530 -19.00 -15.87 -1.99
N PHE A 531 -19.37 -14.83 -1.23
CA PHE A 531 -18.51 -13.69 -0.90
C PHE A 531 -18.43 -13.45 0.62
N PRO A 532 -17.84 -14.37 1.40
CA PRO A 532 -17.78 -14.26 2.86
C PRO A 532 -17.00 -13.04 3.35
N GLU A 533 -16.01 -12.58 2.59
CA GLU A 533 -15.21 -11.38 2.88
C GLU A 533 -16.01 -10.08 2.82
N GLN A 534 -17.12 -10.07 2.08
CA GLN A 534 -17.98 -8.90 1.89
C GLN A 534 -19.02 -8.73 3.01
N ARG A 535 -19.04 -9.61 4.02
CA ARG A 535 -19.94 -9.43 5.18
C ARG A 535 -19.64 -8.15 5.95
N ASN A 536 -18.36 -7.79 6.05
CA ASN A 536 -17.95 -6.61 6.78
C ASN A 536 -18.04 -5.38 5.86
N PRO A 537 -18.70 -4.30 6.30
CA PRO A 537 -18.74 -3.07 5.53
C PRO A 537 -17.35 -2.44 5.43
N LEU A 538 -17.16 -1.56 4.46
CA LEU A 538 -16.00 -0.70 4.26
C LEU A 538 -16.54 0.70 3.97
N TRP A 539 -16.67 1.50 5.04
CA TRP A 539 -17.26 2.83 5.01
C TRP A 539 -16.42 3.78 4.16
N GLN A 540 -17.00 4.27 3.06
CA GLN A 540 -16.42 5.36 2.27
C GLN A 540 -16.75 6.71 2.90
N ASN A 541 -16.00 7.74 2.51
CA ASN A 541 -16.36 9.12 2.81
C ASN A 541 -17.60 9.55 2.00
N PRO A 542 -18.76 9.82 2.65
CA PRO A 542 -19.97 10.24 1.93
C PRO A 542 -19.82 11.55 1.15
N CYS A 543 -18.82 12.38 1.47
CA CYS A 543 -18.62 13.68 0.81
C CYS A 543 -17.74 13.62 -0.43
N ASP A 544 -17.02 12.53 -0.67
CA ASP A 544 -16.21 12.40 -1.89
C ASP A 544 -17.08 11.99 -3.11
N ASP A 545 -18.32 11.56 -2.87
CA ASP A 545 -19.33 11.27 -3.91
C ASP A 545 -20.51 12.25 -3.79
N LYS A 546 -20.78 13.00 -4.88
CA LYS A 546 -21.87 13.98 -4.95
C LYS A 546 -23.23 13.33 -4.65
N ARG A 547 -23.48 12.15 -5.21
CA ARG A 547 -24.75 11.43 -5.03
C ARG A 547 -24.93 11.02 -3.58
N HIS A 548 -23.89 10.48 -2.95
CA HIS A 548 -23.94 10.09 -1.54
C HIS A 548 -24.21 11.28 -0.63
N LYS A 549 -23.58 12.43 -0.89
CA LYS A 549 -23.85 13.68 -0.18
C LYS A 549 -25.31 14.14 -0.34
N ASP A 550 -25.85 14.06 -1.55
CA ASP A 550 -27.22 14.50 -1.86
C ASP A 550 -28.29 13.64 -1.17
N ILE A 551 -28.00 12.35 -0.92
CA ILE A 551 -28.92 11.41 -0.24
C ILE A 551 -28.54 11.13 1.22
N TRP A 552 -27.66 11.95 1.79
CA TRP A 552 -27.31 11.93 3.21
C TRP A 552 -28.18 12.92 3.99
N SER A 553 -28.35 12.71 5.30
CA SER A 553 -29.12 13.65 6.12
C SER A 553 -28.45 15.03 6.13
N LYS A 554 -29.23 16.10 5.95
CA LYS A 554 -28.76 17.48 5.96
C LYS A 554 -28.17 17.92 7.31
N GLU A 555 -28.46 17.19 8.38
CA GLU A 555 -27.90 17.43 9.72
C GLU A 555 -26.46 16.92 9.84
N LYS A 556 -25.99 16.14 8.87
CA LYS A 556 -24.65 15.55 8.87
C LYS A 556 -23.73 16.35 7.95
N THR A 557 -22.51 16.57 8.43
CA THR A 557 -21.45 17.21 7.65
C THR A 557 -20.14 16.43 7.81
N CYS A 558 -19.35 16.36 6.74
CA CYS A 558 -18.00 15.78 6.81
C CYS A 558 -17.01 16.68 7.54
N ASP A 559 -17.37 17.95 7.77
CA ASP A 559 -16.58 18.82 8.65
C ASP A 559 -16.54 18.28 10.08
N ARG A 560 -17.46 17.38 10.45
CA ARG A 560 -17.51 16.67 11.74
C ARG A 560 -16.50 15.50 11.84
N LEU A 561 -15.87 15.10 10.73
CA LEU A 561 -14.87 14.02 10.73
C LEU A 561 -13.48 14.55 11.07
N PRO A 562 -12.62 13.74 11.72
CA PRO A 562 -11.27 14.18 12.07
C PRO A 562 -10.40 14.36 10.83
N LYS A 563 -9.63 15.45 10.80
CA LYS A 563 -8.67 15.79 9.75
C LYS A 563 -7.34 15.07 9.93
N PHE A 564 -7.06 14.53 11.12
CA PHE A 564 -5.86 13.73 11.36
C PHE A 564 -6.04 12.69 12.46
N LEU A 565 -5.20 11.67 12.45
CA LEU A 565 -5.23 10.55 13.38
C LEU A 565 -3.87 10.37 14.06
N VAL A 566 -3.86 10.30 15.39
CA VAL A 566 -2.69 9.86 16.15
C VAL A 566 -2.80 8.34 16.39
N VAL A 567 -2.07 7.56 15.61
CA VAL A 567 -2.32 6.12 15.45
C VAL A 567 -1.56 5.23 16.44
N GLY A 568 -0.62 5.80 17.19
CA GLY A 568 0.20 5.07 18.16
C GLY A 568 1.67 4.92 17.74
N PRO A 569 2.34 3.80 18.10
CA PRO A 569 1.83 2.69 18.91
C PRO A 569 1.67 3.05 20.40
N GLN A 570 1.14 2.11 21.18
CA GLN A 570 1.03 2.29 22.63
C GLN A 570 2.40 2.46 23.28
N LYS A 571 2.41 3.22 24.39
CA LYS A 571 3.55 3.45 25.29
C LYS A 571 4.67 4.34 24.74
N THR A 572 4.42 5.08 23.68
CA THR A 572 5.41 5.97 23.04
C THR A 572 5.24 7.45 23.37
N GLY A 573 4.25 7.82 24.19
CA GLY A 573 3.97 9.23 24.55
C GLY A 573 2.69 9.80 23.93
N THR A 574 1.89 8.98 23.26
CA THR A 574 0.63 9.39 22.59
C THR A 574 -0.32 10.24 23.43
N THR A 575 -0.45 9.98 24.75
CA THR A 575 -1.33 10.78 25.62
C THR A 575 -0.72 12.16 25.96
N ALA A 576 0.62 12.28 25.96
CA ALA A 576 1.28 13.58 26.11
C ALA A 576 1.02 14.44 24.87
N LEU A 577 1.26 13.87 23.68
CA LEU A 577 0.95 14.53 22.40
C LEU A 577 -0.53 14.96 22.33
N TYR A 578 -1.45 14.08 22.69
CA TYR A 578 -2.89 14.38 22.76
C TYR A 578 -3.19 15.61 23.64
N LEU A 579 -2.61 15.69 24.84
CA LEU A 579 -2.85 16.83 25.73
C LEU A 579 -2.21 18.12 25.21
N PHE A 580 -1.04 18.04 24.58
CA PHE A 580 -0.39 19.21 23.99
C PHE A 580 -1.19 19.73 22.79
N LEU A 581 -1.68 18.85 21.91
CA LEU A 581 -2.57 19.24 20.81
C LEU A 581 -3.82 20.00 21.29
N LEU A 582 -4.42 19.57 22.40
CA LEU A 582 -5.59 20.23 23.00
C LEU A 582 -5.31 21.64 23.57
N MET A 583 -4.04 22.04 23.70
CA MET A 583 -3.69 23.40 24.13
C MET A 583 -3.87 24.41 22.98
N HIS A 584 -3.89 23.95 21.73
CA HIS A 584 -4.06 24.82 20.57
C HIS A 584 -5.53 25.20 20.38
N PRO A 585 -5.88 26.51 20.28
CA PRO A 585 -7.28 26.96 20.24
C PRO A 585 -8.07 26.44 19.04
N SER A 586 -7.41 26.26 17.89
CA SER A 586 -8.02 25.72 16.65
C SER A 586 -8.00 24.19 16.53
N VAL A 587 -7.50 23.45 17.53
CA VAL A 587 -7.41 21.98 17.49
C VAL A 587 -8.33 21.39 18.56
N SER A 588 -9.25 20.54 18.13
CA SER A 588 -10.22 19.89 19.03
C SER A 588 -10.11 18.38 18.92
N SER A 589 -10.31 17.67 20.03
CA SER A 589 -10.35 16.21 20.03
C SER A 589 -11.78 15.68 20.10
N ASN A 590 -11.95 14.39 19.84
CA ASN A 590 -13.15 13.64 20.21
C ASN A 590 -13.54 13.79 21.70
N PHE A 591 -14.83 13.67 21.97
CA PHE A 591 -15.39 13.44 23.30
C PHE A 591 -14.87 12.12 23.89
N PRO A 592 -14.66 12.05 25.22
CA PRO A 592 -14.14 10.86 25.85
C PRO A 592 -15.17 9.72 25.87
N SER A 593 -14.69 8.51 25.58
CA SER A 593 -15.46 7.27 25.75
C SER A 593 -15.45 6.85 27.22
N PRO A 594 -16.60 6.41 27.79
CA PRO A 594 -16.62 5.85 29.14
C PRO A 594 -15.83 4.54 29.27
N LYS A 595 -15.54 3.85 28.14
CA LYS A 595 -14.83 2.56 28.13
C LYS A 595 -13.36 2.69 27.74
N THR A 596 -13.06 3.61 26.83
CA THR A 596 -11.74 3.75 26.18
C THR A 596 -11.10 5.12 26.43
N PHE A 597 -11.69 5.93 27.31
CA PHE A 597 -11.21 7.24 27.75
C PHE A 597 -10.97 8.17 26.57
N GLU A 598 -9.74 8.66 26.36
CA GLU A 598 -9.42 9.55 25.25
C GLU A 598 -9.51 8.88 23.86
N GLU A 599 -9.53 7.54 23.79
CA GLU A 599 -9.49 6.82 22.52
C GLU A 599 -10.90 6.43 22.02
N VAL A 600 -11.15 6.57 20.71
CA VAL A 600 -12.41 6.13 20.09
C VAL A 600 -12.37 4.64 19.74
N GLN A 601 -11.21 4.15 19.28
CA GLN A 601 -10.99 2.76 18.86
C GLN A 601 -12.05 2.25 17.84
N PHE A 602 -12.38 3.10 16.86
CA PHE A 602 -13.35 2.80 15.83
C PHE A 602 -12.82 1.77 14.83
N PHE A 603 -11.69 2.06 14.17
CA PHE A 603 -11.22 1.27 13.02
C PHE A 603 -10.66 -0.11 13.36
N ASN A 604 -10.17 -0.33 14.60
CA ASN A 604 -9.48 -1.56 14.99
C ASN A 604 -10.34 -2.54 15.82
N THR A 605 -11.61 -2.23 16.09
CA THR A 605 -12.49 -3.05 16.93
C THR A 605 -13.84 -3.30 16.25
N ASN A 606 -14.73 -4.03 16.93
CA ASN A 606 -16.13 -4.20 16.51
C ASN A 606 -16.96 -2.91 16.59
N ASN A 607 -16.40 -1.81 17.11
CA ASN A 607 -17.04 -0.50 17.02
C ASN A 607 -17.20 -0.05 15.56
N TYR A 608 -16.32 -0.49 14.65
CA TYR A 608 -16.40 -0.17 13.23
C TYR A 608 -17.77 -0.52 12.62
N HIS A 609 -18.36 -1.65 13.03
CA HIS A 609 -19.64 -2.13 12.52
C HIS A 609 -20.85 -1.31 12.98
N LYS A 610 -20.67 -0.41 13.95
CA LYS A 610 -21.72 0.53 14.40
C LYS A 610 -21.97 1.66 13.40
N GLY A 611 -21.11 1.81 12.38
CA GLY A 611 -21.32 2.75 11.28
C GLY A 611 -20.72 4.13 11.51
N ILE A 612 -20.80 4.96 10.48
CA ILE A 612 -20.21 6.30 10.43
C ILE A 612 -20.86 7.23 11.47
N ASP A 613 -22.17 7.12 11.67
CA ASP A 613 -22.93 7.94 12.64
C ASP A 613 -22.36 7.78 14.06
N TRP A 614 -22.14 6.53 14.49
CA TRP A 614 -21.53 6.24 15.78
C TRP A 614 -20.15 6.88 15.93
N TYR A 615 -19.35 6.92 14.85
CA TYR A 615 -18.04 7.55 14.87
C TYR A 615 -18.13 9.07 14.92
N MET A 616 -19.00 9.67 14.11
CA MET A 616 -19.25 11.11 14.10
C MET A 616 -19.76 11.62 15.44
N ASP A 617 -20.51 10.81 16.19
CA ASP A 617 -21.02 11.17 17.51
C ASP A 617 -19.95 11.42 18.58
N PHE A 618 -18.71 11.00 18.32
CA PHE A 618 -17.58 11.36 19.15
C PHE A 618 -17.06 12.78 18.90
N PHE A 619 -17.49 13.46 17.84
CA PHE A 619 -16.93 14.75 17.46
C PHE A 619 -17.96 15.88 17.64
N PRO A 620 -17.52 17.07 18.09
CA PRO A 620 -18.39 18.23 18.20
C PRO A 620 -18.91 18.63 16.81
N VAL A 621 -20.12 19.21 16.77
CA VAL A 621 -20.63 19.82 15.56
C VAL A 621 -19.82 21.10 15.29
N PRO A 622 -19.19 21.26 14.12
CA PRO A 622 -18.38 22.43 13.82
C PRO A 622 -19.23 23.70 13.92
N SER A 623 -18.67 24.74 14.54
CA SER A 623 -19.28 26.07 14.49
C SER A 623 -18.98 26.72 13.13
N ASN A 624 -19.92 27.50 12.58
CA ASN A 624 -19.72 28.25 11.32
C ASN A 624 -18.58 29.29 11.37
N VAL A 625 -17.93 29.45 12.53
CA VAL A 625 -16.99 30.55 12.85
C VAL A 625 -15.55 30.06 12.99
N SER A 626 -15.30 28.75 13.15
CA SER A 626 -13.97 28.19 13.45
C SER A 626 -13.48 27.22 12.38
N THR A 627 -12.21 27.36 11.97
CA THR A 627 -11.47 26.32 11.26
C THR A 627 -11.03 25.25 12.25
N ASP A 628 -11.99 24.46 12.75
CA ASP A 628 -11.68 23.40 13.72
C ASP A 628 -10.88 22.28 13.04
N PHE A 629 -9.70 22.00 13.56
CA PHE A 629 -8.91 20.83 13.23
C PHE A 629 -9.25 19.74 14.24
N MET A 630 -10.17 18.84 13.85
CA MET A 630 -10.53 17.72 14.69
C MET A 630 -9.57 16.55 14.52
N PHE A 631 -9.29 15.86 15.62
CA PHE A 631 -8.50 14.64 15.61
C PHE A 631 -9.01 13.62 16.61
N GLU A 632 -8.60 12.38 16.40
CA GLU A 632 -8.63 11.37 17.44
C GLU A 632 -7.25 10.76 17.67
N LYS A 633 -7.07 10.18 18.85
CA LYS A 633 -5.91 9.37 19.19
C LYS A 633 -6.40 7.98 19.57
N SER A 634 -5.90 6.96 18.88
CA SER A 634 -6.18 5.56 19.19
C SER A 634 -4.92 4.73 18.95
N ALA A 635 -4.16 4.44 20.02
CA ALA A 635 -2.80 3.90 19.88
C ALA A 635 -2.72 2.46 19.36
N ASN A 636 -3.86 1.76 19.33
CA ASN A 636 -4.02 0.42 18.77
C ASN A 636 -4.23 0.42 17.24
N TYR A 637 -4.37 1.59 16.60
CA TYR A 637 -4.47 1.69 15.16
C TYR A 637 -3.17 1.30 14.46
N PHE A 638 -2.02 1.70 15.02
CA PHE A 638 -0.70 1.47 14.41
C PHE A 638 -0.42 -0.01 14.09
N PRO A 639 -0.54 -0.96 15.05
CA PRO A 639 -0.27 -2.37 14.74
C PRO A 639 -1.40 -3.09 14.00
N SER A 640 -2.61 -2.51 13.95
CA SER A 640 -3.80 -3.13 13.35
C SER A 640 -3.63 -3.31 11.84
N GLU A 641 -3.96 -4.49 11.34
CA GLU A 641 -3.85 -4.82 9.91
C GLU A 641 -4.97 -4.16 9.08
N GLU A 642 -6.19 -4.13 9.61
CA GLU A 642 -7.38 -3.62 8.92
C GLU A 642 -7.49 -2.09 8.96
N THR A 643 -6.86 -1.45 9.96
CA THR A 643 -7.09 -0.04 10.24
C THR A 643 -6.62 0.89 9.11
N PRO A 644 -5.44 0.75 8.50
CA PRO A 644 -5.02 1.60 7.39
C PRO A 644 -6.05 1.64 6.25
N ARG A 645 -6.53 0.46 5.82
CA ARG A 645 -7.55 0.32 4.77
C ARG A 645 -8.86 1.00 5.15
N ARG A 646 -9.37 0.71 6.35
CA ARG A 646 -10.65 1.27 6.83
C ARG A 646 -10.57 2.78 7.04
N ALA A 647 -9.45 3.27 7.56
CA ALA A 647 -9.21 4.70 7.77
C ALA A 647 -9.10 5.43 6.44
N ALA A 648 -8.32 4.94 5.48
CA ALA A 648 -8.18 5.57 4.16
C ALA A 648 -9.49 5.58 3.36
N SER A 649 -10.33 4.55 3.54
CA SER A 649 -11.66 4.49 2.94
C SER A 649 -12.58 5.62 3.43
N LEU A 650 -12.61 5.89 4.74
CA LEU A 650 -13.49 6.90 5.33
C LEU A 650 -12.86 8.30 5.35
N LEU A 651 -11.54 8.38 5.52
CA LEU A 651 -10.76 9.59 5.77
C LEU A 651 -9.53 9.67 4.84
N PRO A 652 -9.70 9.60 3.50
CA PRO A 652 -8.58 9.49 2.56
C PRO A 652 -7.59 10.68 2.65
N LYS A 653 -8.08 11.85 3.05
CA LYS A 653 -7.32 13.11 3.16
C LYS A 653 -6.72 13.33 4.55
N ALA A 654 -6.93 12.41 5.50
CA ALA A 654 -6.45 12.61 6.86
C ALA A 654 -4.92 12.55 6.93
N LYS A 655 -4.33 13.39 7.79
CA LYS A 655 -2.92 13.26 8.16
C LYS A 655 -2.77 12.17 9.23
N ILE A 656 -1.70 11.40 9.18
CA ILE A 656 -1.39 10.30 10.09
C ILE A 656 -0.16 10.69 10.91
N ILE A 657 -0.27 10.63 12.23
CA ILE A 657 0.83 10.91 13.15
C ILE A 657 1.13 9.65 13.96
N THR A 658 2.40 9.22 13.96
CA THR A 658 2.90 8.12 14.78
C THR A 658 4.14 8.53 15.56
N LEU A 659 4.38 7.90 16.72
CA LEU A 659 5.53 8.21 17.58
C LEU A 659 6.34 6.96 17.85
N LEU A 660 7.65 7.00 17.64
CA LEU A 660 8.54 5.85 17.86
C LEU A 660 9.52 6.12 19.00
N ILE A 661 9.70 5.14 19.88
CA ILE A 661 10.78 5.10 20.89
C ILE A 661 11.55 3.79 20.70
N ASN A 662 12.63 3.56 21.46
CA ASN A 662 13.33 2.27 21.43
C ASN A 662 12.33 1.11 21.64
N PRO A 663 12.23 0.14 20.72
CA PRO A 663 11.21 -0.91 20.77
C PRO A 663 11.36 -1.80 22.01
N SER A 664 12.57 -1.90 22.58
CA SER A 664 12.82 -2.61 23.83
C SER A 664 12.16 -1.90 25.01
N ASP A 665 12.36 -0.59 25.13
CA ASP A 665 11.77 0.23 26.19
C ASP A 665 10.24 0.32 26.04
N ARG A 666 9.74 0.36 24.80
CA ARG A 666 8.30 0.28 24.49
C ARG A 666 7.70 -1.03 24.99
N ALA A 667 8.34 -2.16 24.70
CA ALA A 667 7.90 -3.49 25.15
C ALA A 667 7.88 -3.59 26.69
N TYR A 668 8.94 -3.10 27.35
CA TYR A 668 9.01 -3.10 28.81
C TYR A 668 7.98 -2.18 29.46
N SER A 669 7.74 -1.00 28.87
CA SER A 669 6.69 -0.09 29.31
C SER A 669 5.29 -0.72 29.18
N TRP A 670 5.08 -1.57 28.17
CA TRP A 670 3.84 -2.34 28.03
C TRP A 670 3.71 -3.42 29.11
N TYR A 671 4.76 -4.20 29.37
CA TYR A 671 4.77 -5.18 30.46
C TYR A 671 4.47 -4.52 31.82
N GLN A 672 5.14 -3.41 32.14
CA GLN A 672 4.90 -2.66 33.38
C GLN A 672 3.50 -2.05 33.44
N HIS A 673 2.92 -1.70 32.29
CA HIS A 673 1.54 -1.27 32.21
C HIS A 673 0.58 -2.41 32.57
N GLN A 674 0.81 -3.62 32.07
CA GLN A 674 0.00 -4.79 32.39
C GLN A 674 0.09 -5.17 33.86
N ARG A 675 1.29 -5.13 34.46
CA ARG A 675 1.46 -5.31 35.91
C ARG A 675 0.66 -4.31 36.74
N ALA A 676 0.67 -3.04 36.34
CA ALA A 676 -0.09 -2.00 37.03
C ALA A 676 -1.63 -2.11 36.87
N HIS A 677 -2.10 -2.99 35.97
CA HIS A 677 -3.51 -3.35 35.81
C HIS A 677 -3.78 -4.78 36.28
N GLU A 678 -2.89 -5.34 37.10
CA GLU A 678 -3.05 -6.64 37.75
C GLU A 678 -3.25 -7.81 36.76
N ASP A 679 -2.65 -7.71 35.57
CA ASP A 679 -2.60 -8.81 34.60
C ASP A 679 -1.86 -10.01 35.20
N HIS A 680 -2.57 -11.14 35.31
CA HIS A 680 -2.09 -12.33 36.02
C HIS A 680 -0.73 -12.83 35.49
N ALA A 681 -0.58 -12.94 34.18
CA ALA A 681 0.67 -13.38 33.55
C ALA A 681 1.81 -12.37 33.80
N ALA A 682 1.51 -11.07 33.75
CA ALA A 682 2.53 -10.05 33.99
C ALA A 682 3.01 -9.99 35.45
N LEU A 683 2.13 -10.36 36.41
CA LEU A 683 2.48 -10.47 37.82
C LEU A 683 3.25 -11.75 38.15
N GLN A 684 2.91 -12.86 37.48
CA GLN A 684 3.51 -14.17 37.72
C GLN A 684 4.91 -14.32 37.12
N PHE A 685 5.14 -13.77 35.93
CA PHE A 685 6.38 -13.97 35.17
C PHE A 685 7.23 -12.70 35.13
N THR A 686 8.56 -12.86 35.16
CA THR A 686 9.48 -11.73 34.96
C THR A 686 9.39 -11.21 33.52
N PHE A 687 9.94 -10.02 33.25
CA PHE A 687 9.93 -9.51 31.88
C PHE A 687 10.75 -10.39 30.94
N TYR A 688 11.88 -10.95 31.41
CA TYR A 688 12.70 -11.86 30.63
C TYR A 688 11.92 -13.13 30.25
N ASP A 689 11.25 -13.76 31.22
CA ASP A 689 10.42 -14.97 30.98
C ASP A 689 9.35 -14.73 29.91
N VAL A 690 8.73 -13.55 29.91
CA VAL A 690 7.73 -13.14 28.92
C VAL A 690 8.36 -13.05 27.53
N ILE A 691 9.46 -12.33 27.37
CA ILE A 691 10.04 -12.08 26.04
C ILE A 691 10.76 -13.30 25.45
N SER A 692 11.29 -14.19 26.29
CA SER A 692 11.97 -15.42 25.87
C SER A 692 11.03 -16.64 25.79
N ALA A 693 9.72 -16.46 26.00
CA ALA A 693 8.76 -17.55 25.97
C ALA A 693 8.80 -18.32 24.64
N GLY A 694 9.04 -19.64 24.73
CA GLY A 694 9.10 -20.54 23.58
C GLY A 694 7.73 -21.04 23.11
N ARG A 695 7.71 -21.85 22.05
CA ARG A 695 6.46 -22.42 21.49
C ARG A 695 5.67 -23.28 22.49
N GLY A 696 6.34 -23.92 23.45
CA GLY A 696 5.69 -24.74 24.50
C GLY A 696 5.14 -23.96 25.70
N ALA A 697 5.32 -22.64 25.76
CA ALA A 697 4.88 -21.82 26.90
C ALA A 697 3.34 -21.71 27.01
N PRO A 698 2.80 -21.40 28.20
CA PRO A 698 1.36 -21.17 28.39
C PRO A 698 0.80 -20.11 27.43
N ALA A 699 -0.47 -20.29 27.01
CA ALA A 699 -1.11 -19.40 26.04
C ALA A 699 -1.18 -17.94 26.52
N GLU A 700 -1.43 -17.71 27.80
CA GLU A 700 -1.48 -16.38 28.42
C GLU A 700 -0.11 -15.68 28.37
N LEU A 701 0.97 -16.41 28.63
CA LEU A 701 2.35 -15.91 28.54
C LEU A 701 2.71 -15.53 27.10
N ARG A 702 2.39 -16.39 26.12
CA ARG A 702 2.60 -16.10 24.68
C ARG A 702 1.76 -14.91 24.20
N SER A 703 0.53 -14.77 24.71
CA SER A 703 -0.33 -13.61 24.41
C SER A 703 0.29 -12.31 24.94
N LEU A 704 0.80 -12.32 26.18
CA LEU A 704 1.50 -11.17 26.75
C LEU A 704 2.79 -10.85 25.99
N GLN A 705 3.59 -11.87 25.64
CA GLN A 705 4.79 -11.73 24.81
C GLN A 705 4.46 -11.06 23.47
N SER A 706 3.46 -11.56 22.75
CA SER A 706 3.05 -11.00 21.46
C SER A 706 2.65 -9.53 21.58
N ARG A 707 1.86 -9.16 22.60
CA ARG A 707 1.47 -7.75 22.85
C ARG A 707 2.66 -6.86 23.22
N CYS A 708 3.70 -7.41 23.86
CA CYS A 708 4.95 -6.70 24.14
C CYS A 708 5.79 -6.51 22.87
N LEU A 709 5.99 -7.56 22.07
CA LEU A 709 6.98 -7.60 20.99
C LEU A 709 6.45 -7.10 19.64
N ILE A 710 5.28 -7.59 19.21
CA ILE A 710 4.78 -7.37 17.85
C ILE A 710 4.59 -5.89 17.51
N PRO A 711 4.01 -5.04 18.38
CA PRO A 711 3.85 -3.62 18.02
C PRO A 711 5.16 -2.82 18.01
N GLY A 712 6.30 -3.43 18.37
CA GLY A 712 7.65 -2.88 18.20
C GLY A 712 8.23 -3.09 16.79
N LEU A 713 7.54 -3.84 15.92
CA LEU A 713 7.98 -4.14 14.55
C LEU A 713 7.66 -2.98 13.59
N TYR A 714 8.22 -1.81 13.87
CA TYR A 714 7.78 -0.53 13.29
C TYR A 714 7.77 -0.49 11.75
N ALA A 715 8.81 -1.00 11.08
CA ALA A 715 8.88 -0.99 9.62
C ALA A 715 7.69 -1.72 8.98
N ALA A 716 7.35 -2.91 9.49
CA ALA A 716 6.25 -3.72 8.97
C ALA A 716 4.88 -3.04 9.16
N HIS A 717 4.71 -2.28 10.24
CA HIS A 717 3.49 -1.51 10.49
C HIS A 717 3.42 -0.26 9.61
N LEU A 718 4.52 0.49 9.50
CA LEU A 718 4.59 1.69 8.66
C LEU A 718 4.34 1.38 7.18
N GLU A 719 4.91 0.30 6.65
CA GLU A 719 4.66 -0.14 5.27
C GLU A 719 3.17 -0.37 5.00
N ARG A 720 2.42 -0.91 5.99
CA ARG A 720 0.96 -1.05 5.86
C ARG A 720 0.23 0.28 5.80
N TRP A 721 0.67 1.28 6.57
CA TRP A 721 0.10 2.63 6.49
C TRP A 721 0.44 3.30 5.16
N LEU A 722 1.67 3.16 4.69
CA LEU A 722 2.17 3.73 3.44
C LEU A 722 1.55 3.09 2.19
N ALA A 723 1.00 1.87 2.30
CA ALA A 723 0.22 1.25 1.25
C ALA A 723 -1.12 1.97 0.96
N TYR A 724 -1.62 2.78 1.90
CA TYR A 724 -2.89 3.50 1.77
C TYR A 724 -2.78 5.02 1.89
N TYR A 725 -1.74 5.52 2.55
CA TYR A 725 -1.47 6.94 2.70
C TYR A 725 -0.13 7.31 2.06
N PRO A 726 -0.08 8.36 1.23
CA PRO A 726 1.18 8.81 0.66
C PRO A 726 2.13 9.31 1.76
N PRO A 727 3.46 9.26 1.55
CA PRO A 727 4.46 9.68 2.53
C PRO A 727 4.22 11.07 3.13
N ASN A 728 3.77 12.04 2.33
CA ASN A 728 3.48 13.42 2.77
C ASN A 728 2.25 13.55 3.70
N GLN A 729 1.45 12.49 3.86
CA GLN A 729 0.37 12.39 4.83
C GLN A 729 0.79 11.68 6.11
N VAL A 730 2.03 11.19 6.24
CA VAL A 730 2.50 10.43 7.41
C VAL A 730 3.65 11.16 8.09
N MET A 731 3.47 11.55 9.36
CA MET A 731 4.51 12.14 10.21
C MET A 731 4.97 11.12 11.26
N ILE A 732 6.28 10.94 11.35
CA ILE A 732 6.93 10.02 12.30
C ILE A 732 7.70 10.86 13.32
N ILE A 733 7.23 10.86 14.57
CA ILE A 733 7.81 11.64 15.67
C ILE A 733 8.81 10.77 16.45
N ASP A 734 9.98 11.32 16.77
CA ASP A 734 10.88 10.75 17.78
C ASP A 734 10.29 11.00 19.18
N GLY A 735 9.80 9.94 19.83
CA GLY A 735 9.21 10.03 21.16
C GLY A 735 10.23 10.42 22.24
N HIS A 736 11.53 10.24 22.01
CA HIS A 736 12.56 10.79 22.89
C HIS A 736 12.64 12.32 22.79
N GLN A 737 12.54 12.86 21.58
CA GLN A 737 12.50 14.31 21.36
C GLN A 737 11.24 14.92 21.98
N LEU A 738 10.06 14.30 21.82
CA LEU A 738 8.84 14.77 22.49
C LEU A 738 8.98 14.81 24.01
N ARG A 739 9.75 13.88 24.59
CA ARG A 739 10.00 13.84 26.03
C ARG A 739 11.01 14.91 26.47
N ALA A 740 12.04 15.17 25.66
CA ALA A 740 13.13 16.08 25.99
C ALA A 740 12.79 17.54 25.69
N ASP A 741 12.24 17.80 24.51
CA ASP A 741 11.86 19.11 24.00
C ASP A 741 10.51 19.01 23.23
N PRO A 742 9.38 18.99 23.96
CA PRO A 742 8.06 18.91 23.35
C PRO A 742 7.72 20.17 22.53
N ALA A 743 8.28 21.33 22.83
CA ALA A 743 7.95 22.57 22.12
C ALA A 743 8.41 22.50 20.66
N ALA A 744 9.65 22.04 20.41
CA ALA A 744 10.16 21.85 19.05
C ALA A 744 9.32 20.84 18.24
N VAL A 745 8.95 19.71 18.87
CA VAL A 745 8.09 18.71 18.21
C VAL A 745 6.72 19.27 17.89
N MET A 746 6.11 20.03 18.80
CA MET A 746 4.80 20.62 18.56
C MET A 746 4.84 21.69 17.46
N ASP A 747 5.93 22.43 17.30
CA ASP A 747 6.12 23.36 16.17
C ASP A 747 6.17 22.63 14.82
N GLU A 748 6.83 21.47 14.74
CA GLU A 748 6.81 20.62 13.55
C GLU A 748 5.42 20.05 13.27
N VAL A 749 4.70 19.61 14.31
CA VAL A 749 3.33 19.11 14.19
C VAL A 749 2.39 20.19 13.65
N GLN A 750 2.51 21.43 14.12
CA GLN A 750 1.72 22.56 13.60
C GLN A 750 1.97 22.81 12.11
N LYS A 751 3.24 22.80 11.69
CA LYS A 751 3.64 22.95 10.28
C LYS A 751 3.09 21.82 9.41
N PHE A 752 3.21 20.58 9.87
CA PHE A 752 2.71 19.40 9.15
C PHE A 752 1.19 19.40 8.98
N LEU A 753 0.46 19.86 9.99
CA LEU A 753 -0.99 19.98 9.95
C LEU A 753 -1.47 21.23 9.18
N GLY A 754 -0.60 22.23 8.99
CA GLY A 754 -0.94 23.49 8.35
C GLY A 754 -1.93 24.33 9.17
N VAL A 755 -1.84 24.25 10.51
CA VAL A 755 -2.76 24.97 11.41
C VAL A 755 -2.30 26.42 11.58
N THR A 756 -3.24 27.35 11.48
CA THR A 756 -3.00 28.79 11.66
C THR A 756 -4.06 29.42 12.59
N PRO A 757 -3.69 30.36 13.48
CA PRO A 757 -2.33 30.81 13.79
C PRO A 757 -1.53 29.77 14.59
N HIS A 758 -0.20 29.84 14.57
CA HIS A 758 0.64 28.97 15.41
C HIS A 758 0.50 29.34 16.89
N PHE A 759 0.46 28.32 17.74
CA PHE A 759 0.49 28.38 19.19
C PHE A 759 1.92 28.23 19.73
N ASN A 760 2.32 29.10 20.66
CA ASN A 760 3.67 29.10 21.23
C ASN A 760 3.76 28.12 22.42
N TYR A 761 4.19 26.89 22.13
CA TYR A 761 4.36 25.85 23.14
C TYR A 761 5.50 26.11 24.12
N SER A 762 6.52 26.88 23.73
CA SER A 762 7.66 27.22 24.61
C SER A 762 7.25 28.05 25.82
N GLN A 763 6.17 28.84 25.70
CA GLN A 763 5.61 29.61 26.82
C GLN A 763 4.54 28.83 27.60
N ALA A 764 3.94 27.82 26.98
CA ALA A 764 2.82 27.09 27.54
C ALA A 764 3.22 25.77 28.21
N LEU A 765 4.45 25.29 28.00
CA LEU A 765 5.00 24.08 28.60
C LEU A 765 6.19 24.42 29.49
N THR A 766 6.30 23.72 30.62
CA THR A 766 7.46 23.79 31.52
C THR A 766 7.84 22.42 32.05
N PHE A 767 9.11 22.20 32.35
CA PHE A 767 9.59 20.96 32.93
C PHE A 767 9.32 20.93 34.43
N ASP A 768 8.60 19.91 34.91
CA ASP A 768 8.35 19.72 36.34
C ASP A 768 9.36 18.68 36.89
N PRO A 769 10.31 19.08 37.77
CA PRO A 769 11.33 18.17 38.28
C PRO A 769 10.78 17.06 39.17
N GLN A 770 9.67 17.28 39.87
CA GLN A 770 9.06 16.26 40.73
C GLN A 770 8.39 15.17 39.90
N LYS A 771 7.71 15.58 38.81
CA LYS A 771 7.13 14.67 37.84
C LYS A 771 8.21 13.99 36.99
N GLY A 772 9.27 14.71 36.64
CA GLY A 772 10.32 14.30 35.71
C GLY A 772 9.89 14.37 34.23
N PHE A 773 8.87 15.18 33.93
CA PHE A 773 8.29 15.36 32.59
C PHE A 773 7.80 16.80 32.40
N TRP A 774 7.62 17.19 31.14
CA TRP A 774 6.99 18.45 30.77
C TRP A 774 5.49 18.47 31.10
N CYS A 775 5.02 19.61 31.56
CA CYS A 775 3.64 19.85 32.00
C CYS A 775 3.13 21.18 31.44
N GLN A 776 1.81 21.30 31.33
CA GLN A 776 1.16 22.54 30.89
C GLN A 776 1.27 23.60 32.00
N VAL A 777 1.59 24.84 31.61
CA VAL A 777 1.55 26.02 32.48
C VAL A 777 0.11 26.54 32.52
N LEU A 778 -0.41 26.77 33.73
CA LEU A 778 -1.71 27.39 33.98
C LEU A 778 -1.53 28.82 34.52
N GLU A 779 -2.63 29.58 34.56
CA GLU A 779 -2.67 30.90 35.18
C GLU A 779 -2.18 30.87 36.64
N GLY A 780 -1.34 31.84 36.99
CA GLY A 780 -0.69 31.95 38.29
C GLY A 780 0.53 31.04 38.49
N GLY A 781 1.12 30.49 37.41
CA GLY A 781 2.36 29.72 37.47
C GLY A 781 2.22 28.27 37.96
N ARG A 782 0.98 27.78 38.11
CA ARG A 782 0.69 26.38 38.48
C ARG A 782 0.90 25.46 37.28
N THR A 783 1.30 24.22 37.52
CA THR A 783 1.51 23.22 36.47
C THR A 783 0.37 22.19 36.45
N LYS A 784 -0.06 21.80 35.24
CA LYS A 784 -0.97 20.68 35.00
C LYS A 784 -0.22 19.54 34.31
N CYS A 785 0.23 18.58 35.11
CA CYS A 785 0.94 17.42 34.64
C CYS A 785 0.01 16.26 34.26
N LEU A 786 0.52 15.33 33.43
CA LEU A 786 -0.15 14.06 33.16
C LEU A 786 -0.37 13.25 34.46
N GLY A 787 -1.48 12.51 34.51
CA GLY A 787 -1.87 11.70 35.67
C GLY A 787 -0.85 10.63 36.09
N LYS A 788 -1.05 10.03 37.27
CA LYS A 788 -0.13 9.04 37.88
C LYS A 788 0.16 7.82 36.98
N SER A 789 -0.79 7.46 36.11
CA SER A 789 -0.65 6.35 35.16
C SER A 789 0.30 6.64 33.98
N LYS A 790 0.80 7.86 33.84
CA LYS A 790 1.72 8.29 32.77
C LYS A 790 3.05 8.72 33.39
N GLY A 791 4.16 8.19 32.88
CA GLY A 791 5.47 8.35 33.51
C GLY A 791 5.61 7.57 34.82
N ARG A 792 5.09 6.33 34.89
CA ARG A 792 5.22 5.46 36.07
C ARG A 792 6.69 5.26 36.42
N LYS A 793 7.01 5.26 37.71
CA LYS A 793 8.32 4.87 38.23
C LYS A 793 8.32 3.34 38.42
N TYR A 794 9.20 2.63 37.72
CA TYR A 794 9.40 1.19 37.83
C TYR A 794 10.89 0.88 37.73
N PRO A 795 11.34 -0.30 38.20
CA PRO A 795 12.75 -0.69 38.14
C PRO A 795 13.31 -0.63 36.71
N PRO A 796 14.61 -0.35 36.54
CA PRO A 796 15.25 -0.45 35.23
C PRO A 796 15.12 -1.88 34.68
N MET A 797 15.08 -1.99 33.35
CA MET A 797 15.04 -3.29 32.66
C MET A 797 16.32 -4.08 32.95
N GLU A 798 16.18 -5.39 33.19
CA GLU A 798 17.30 -6.32 33.32
C GLU A 798 18.23 -6.28 32.10
N LEU A 799 19.54 -6.38 32.34
CA LEU A 799 20.57 -6.31 31.28
C LEU A 799 20.41 -7.46 30.27
N GLU A 800 20.07 -8.66 30.74
CA GLU A 800 19.84 -9.83 29.90
C GLU A 800 18.63 -9.65 28.97
N ALA A 801 17.54 -9.08 29.50
CA ALA A 801 16.37 -8.73 28.71
C ALA A 801 16.68 -7.67 27.65
N ARG A 802 17.48 -6.65 28.00
CA ARG A 802 17.94 -5.63 27.05
C ARG A 802 18.80 -6.22 25.94
N ALA A 803 19.73 -7.11 26.27
CA ALA A 803 20.57 -7.80 25.29
C ALA A 803 19.74 -8.68 24.35
N TYR A 804 18.78 -9.44 24.90
CA TYR A 804 17.86 -10.25 24.11
C TYR A 804 17.05 -9.40 23.11
N LEU A 805 16.45 -8.30 23.58
CA LEU A 805 15.62 -7.43 22.72
C LEU A 805 16.44 -6.68 21.66
N SER A 806 17.65 -6.24 22.00
CA SER A 806 18.55 -5.61 21.03
C SER A 806 18.90 -6.59 19.89
N LYS A 807 19.11 -7.88 20.20
CA LYS A 807 19.27 -8.93 19.18
C LYS A 807 17.97 -9.18 18.41
N TYR A 808 16.83 -9.31 19.09
CA TYR A 808 15.53 -9.59 18.49
C TYR A 808 15.11 -8.51 17.48
N TYR A 809 15.24 -7.23 17.83
CA TYR A 809 14.84 -6.11 16.98
C TYR A 809 15.90 -5.69 15.96
N ARG A 810 17.10 -6.28 15.96
CA ARG A 810 18.22 -5.81 15.12
C ARG A 810 17.86 -5.69 13.65
N GLU A 811 17.31 -6.76 13.07
CA GLU A 811 16.91 -6.79 11.65
C GLU A 811 15.75 -5.81 11.39
N HIS A 812 14.76 -5.77 12.26
CA HIS A 812 13.63 -4.85 12.15
C HIS A 812 14.05 -3.37 12.22
N ASN A 813 15.05 -3.04 13.04
CA ASN A 813 15.61 -1.69 13.13
C ASN A 813 16.42 -1.32 11.89
N VAL A 814 17.10 -2.28 11.24
CA VAL A 814 17.77 -2.07 9.95
C VAL A 814 16.73 -1.77 8.87
N GLU A 815 15.65 -2.56 8.80
CA GLU A 815 14.57 -2.31 7.84
C GLU A 815 13.86 -0.98 8.10
N LEU A 816 13.68 -0.59 9.37
CA LEU A 816 13.16 0.73 9.71
C LEU A 816 14.10 1.84 9.22
N SER A 817 15.42 1.67 9.38
CA SER A 817 16.39 2.65 8.90
C SER A 817 16.35 2.83 7.39
N LYS A 818 16.27 1.72 6.63
CA LYS A 818 16.12 1.74 5.17
C LYS A 818 14.83 2.43 4.76
N LEU A 819 13.72 2.11 5.42
CA LEU A 819 12.42 2.74 5.18
C LEU A 819 12.48 4.25 5.42
N LEU A 820 13.00 4.70 6.56
CA LEU A 820 13.10 6.12 6.88
C LEU A 820 13.99 6.87 5.90
N HIS A 821 15.12 6.26 5.48
CA HIS A 821 16.00 6.83 4.47
C HIS A 821 15.29 7.02 3.12
N ARG A 822 14.56 6.00 2.65
CA ARG A 822 13.73 6.07 1.43
C ARG A 822 12.62 7.13 1.52
N LEU A 823 12.11 7.42 2.72
CA LEU A 823 11.11 8.46 2.96
C LEU A 823 11.72 9.86 3.14
N GLY A 824 13.05 10.00 3.11
CA GLY A 824 13.75 11.26 3.40
C GLY A 824 13.59 11.75 4.84
N GLN A 825 13.28 10.84 5.78
CA GLN A 825 13.03 11.18 7.18
C GLN A 825 14.30 11.03 8.02
N PRO A 826 14.58 11.94 8.98
CA PRO A 826 15.71 11.82 9.88
C PRO A 826 15.56 10.58 10.77
N LEU A 827 16.69 9.91 11.05
CA LEU A 827 16.68 8.76 11.95
C LEU A 827 16.49 9.22 13.41
N PRO A 828 15.55 8.62 14.17
CA PRO A 828 15.41 8.87 15.60
C PRO A 828 16.73 8.67 16.34
N SER A 829 16.94 9.47 17.38
CA SER A 829 18.14 9.42 18.25
C SER A 829 18.44 8.00 18.74
N TRP A 830 17.44 7.34 19.32
CA TRP A 830 17.55 5.96 19.83
C TRP A 830 17.90 4.94 18.74
N LEU A 831 17.46 5.16 17.50
CA LEU A 831 17.72 4.24 16.39
C LEU A 831 19.17 4.38 15.93
N ARG A 832 19.67 5.62 15.81
CA ARG A 832 21.09 5.87 15.52
C ARG A 832 21.98 5.18 16.54
N GLU A 833 21.69 5.35 17.83
CA GLU A 833 22.44 4.71 18.92
C GLU A 833 22.40 3.18 18.86
N GLU A 834 21.24 2.56 18.59
CA GLU A 834 21.15 1.10 18.46
C GLU A 834 21.88 0.56 17.23
N LEU A 835 21.89 1.29 16.12
CA LEU A 835 22.54 0.84 14.87
C LEU A 835 24.05 1.13 14.85
N GLN A 836 24.51 2.17 15.55
CA GLN A 836 25.92 2.61 15.63
C GLN A 836 26.79 1.76 16.56
N LYS A 837 26.23 0.75 17.25
CA LYS A 837 27.04 -0.18 18.07
C LYS A 837 27.96 -0.99 17.16
N VAL A 838 29.23 -0.56 17.10
CA VAL A 838 30.33 -1.33 16.53
C VAL A 838 30.35 -2.69 17.22
N GLN A 839 30.30 -3.77 16.43
CA GLN A 839 30.38 -5.10 17.01
C GLN A 839 31.72 -5.22 17.76
N PRO A 840 31.76 -5.74 19.00
CA PRO A 840 33.00 -5.87 19.76
C PRO A 840 34.13 -6.56 18.99
N LYS A 841 33.78 -7.46 18.07
CA LYS A 841 34.71 -8.16 17.18
C LYS A 841 35.47 -7.26 16.19
N HIS A 842 34.91 -6.09 15.83
CA HIS A 842 35.52 -5.13 14.90
C HIS A 842 36.40 -4.09 15.61
N VAL A 843 36.26 -3.93 16.92
CA VAL A 843 37.00 -2.93 17.71
C VAL A 843 38.52 -3.10 17.59
N PRO A 844 39.10 -4.31 17.63
CA PRO A 844 40.53 -4.49 17.40
C PRO A 844 40.97 -4.03 16.01
N CYS A 845 40.20 -4.34 14.96
CA CYS A 845 40.50 -3.93 13.59
C CYS A 845 40.46 -2.40 13.45
N ILE A 846 39.44 -1.75 14.01
CA ILE A 846 39.34 -0.29 14.03
C ILE A 846 40.54 0.33 14.76
N GLY A 847 40.89 -0.18 15.94
CA GLY A 847 42.01 0.35 16.72
C GLY A 847 43.35 0.25 16.01
N VAL A 848 43.63 -0.90 15.38
CA VAL A 848 44.87 -1.11 14.61
C VAL A 848 44.88 -0.31 13.32
N SER A 849 43.74 -0.16 12.64
CA SER A 849 43.60 0.68 11.45
C SER A 849 43.87 2.15 11.78
N CYS A 850 43.30 2.68 12.86
CA CYS A 850 43.58 4.04 13.34
C CYS A 850 45.07 4.23 13.65
N LEU A 851 45.71 3.24 14.28
CA LEU A 851 47.15 3.28 14.56
C LEU A 851 47.99 3.29 13.26
N HIS A 852 47.61 2.47 12.27
CA HIS A 852 48.32 2.42 10.99
C HIS A 852 48.16 3.71 10.19
N ILE A 853 46.95 4.28 10.15
CA ILE A 853 46.69 5.61 9.57
C ILE A 853 47.57 6.66 10.26
N ALA A 854 47.57 6.69 11.60
CA ALA A 854 48.38 7.65 12.35
C ALA A 854 49.89 7.47 12.08
N ALA A 855 50.38 6.24 11.99
CA ALA A 855 51.78 5.96 11.64
C ALA A 855 52.11 6.45 10.23
N LYS A 856 51.24 6.20 9.24
CA LYS A 856 51.39 6.71 7.86
C LYS A 856 51.44 8.23 7.78
N MET A 857 50.75 8.93 8.69
CA MET A 857 50.72 10.40 8.72
C MET A 857 51.95 11.03 9.39
N VAL A 858 52.56 10.33 10.36
CA VAL A 858 53.59 10.92 11.23
C VAL A 858 55.00 10.47 10.85
N GLU A 859 55.16 9.24 10.37
CA GLU A 859 56.47 8.64 10.11
C GLU A 859 56.85 8.70 8.63
N LYS A 860 58.16 8.72 8.35
CA LYS A 860 58.67 8.54 6.97
C LYS A 860 58.31 7.13 6.48
N GLU A 861 58.05 6.97 5.18
CA GLU A 861 57.67 5.66 4.59
C GLU A 861 58.61 4.51 4.99
N SER A 862 59.90 4.79 5.19
CA SER A 862 60.92 3.82 5.63
C SER A 862 60.74 3.30 7.07
N ASN A 863 59.95 3.99 7.89
CA ASN A 863 59.72 3.69 9.32
C ASN A 863 58.36 3.02 9.58
N ILE A 864 57.51 2.87 8.56
CA ILE A 864 56.18 2.29 8.70
C ILE A 864 56.29 0.76 8.60
N SER A 865 55.91 0.05 9.66
CA SER A 865 55.87 -1.41 9.63
C SER A 865 54.88 -1.93 8.57
N PRO A 866 55.23 -2.97 7.80
CA PRO A 866 54.31 -3.60 6.86
C PRO A 866 53.00 -4.05 7.52
N SER A 867 51.87 -3.93 6.82
CA SER A 867 50.52 -4.25 7.34
C SER A 867 50.43 -5.64 7.99
N HIS A 868 51.09 -6.65 7.41
CA HIS A 868 51.10 -8.01 7.95
C HIS A 868 51.85 -8.13 9.30
N GLU A 869 52.90 -7.32 9.49
CA GLU A 869 53.69 -7.29 10.70
C GLU A 869 52.96 -6.52 11.81
N LEU A 870 52.27 -5.42 11.45
CA LEU A 870 51.42 -4.68 12.38
C LEU A 870 50.28 -5.56 12.95
N ILE A 871 49.61 -6.33 12.08
CA ILE A 871 48.57 -7.28 12.49
C ILE A 871 49.16 -8.32 13.45
N ARG A 872 50.32 -8.90 13.12
CA ARG A 872 51.02 -9.88 13.95
C ARG A 872 51.37 -9.33 15.33
N ILE A 873 51.93 -8.12 15.40
CA ILE A 873 52.30 -7.45 16.65
C ILE A 873 51.07 -7.13 17.49
N SER A 874 49.97 -6.71 16.86
CA SER A 874 48.72 -6.38 17.54
C SER A 874 48.00 -7.60 18.15
N GLN A 875 48.39 -8.82 17.78
CA GLN A 875 47.72 -10.08 18.13
C GLN A 875 46.23 -10.14 17.77
N SER A 876 45.79 -9.27 16.86
CA SER A 876 44.39 -9.17 16.48
C SER A 876 44.06 -10.15 15.36
N LYS A 877 42.83 -10.69 15.38
CA LYS A 877 42.38 -11.74 14.46
C LYS A 877 41.59 -11.16 13.28
N PHE A 878 42.29 -10.59 12.30
CA PHE A 878 41.73 -10.11 11.03
C PHE A 878 42.82 -10.09 9.94
N THR A 879 42.42 -9.95 8.68
CA THR A 879 43.34 -10.01 7.52
C THR A 879 43.91 -8.64 7.13
N VAL A 880 44.94 -8.61 6.28
CA VAL A 880 45.45 -7.36 5.69
C VAL A 880 44.35 -6.65 4.89
N SER A 881 43.54 -7.40 4.15
CA SER A 881 42.39 -6.83 3.41
C SER A 881 41.36 -6.20 4.35
N ASP A 882 41.12 -6.79 5.53
CA ASP A 882 40.23 -6.19 6.53
C ASP A 882 40.80 -4.87 7.08
N LEU A 883 42.11 -4.81 7.29
CA LEU A 883 42.82 -3.61 7.72
C LEU A 883 42.73 -2.51 6.65
N ASP A 884 43.12 -2.79 5.41
CA ASP A 884 43.11 -1.82 4.31
C ASP A 884 41.70 -1.26 4.06
N ARG A 885 40.69 -2.13 4.12
CA ARG A 885 39.29 -1.71 3.96
C ARG A 885 38.79 -0.90 5.15
N MET A 886 39.13 -1.29 6.38
CA MET A 886 38.77 -0.54 7.57
C MET A 886 39.46 0.83 7.59
N GLU A 887 40.70 0.92 7.09
CA GLU A 887 41.38 2.20 6.88
C GLU A 887 40.65 3.10 5.89
N LYS A 888 40.19 2.55 4.77
CA LYS A 888 39.36 3.28 3.80
C LYS A 888 38.08 3.81 4.46
N ILE A 889 37.34 2.94 5.16
CA ILE A 889 36.10 3.33 5.87
C ILE A 889 36.37 4.43 6.91
N ILE A 890 37.43 4.31 7.70
CA ILE A 890 37.78 5.29 8.72
C ILE A 890 38.20 6.61 8.07
N SER A 891 39.02 6.57 7.02
CA SER A 891 39.51 7.76 6.32
C SER A 891 38.37 8.53 5.66
N GLU A 892 37.42 7.83 5.01
CA GLU A 892 36.23 8.42 4.41
C GLU A 892 35.29 9.02 5.46
N LYS A 893 35.03 8.30 6.56
CA LYS A 893 34.11 8.78 7.62
C LYS A 893 34.66 9.93 8.45
N LEU A 894 35.98 10.00 8.62
CA LEU A 894 36.64 11.02 9.44
C LEU A 894 37.29 12.12 8.60
N CYS A 895 37.20 12.06 7.27
CA CYS A 895 37.85 13.00 6.35
C CYS A 895 39.35 13.19 6.67
N VAL A 896 40.08 12.09 6.82
CA VAL A 896 41.49 12.15 7.26
C VAL A 896 42.37 12.75 6.15
N GLU A 897 42.97 13.91 6.41
CA GLU A 897 43.92 14.55 5.49
C GLU A 897 45.39 14.31 5.94
N PRO A 898 46.27 13.80 5.06
CA PRO A 898 47.64 13.42 5.42
C PRO A 898 48.58 14.60 5.74
N LYS A 899 48.16 15.86 5.56
CA LYS A 899 48.96 17.08 5.82
C LYS A 899 48.16 18.17 6.52
N ALA A 900 47.20 17.81 7.37
CA ALA A 900 46.41 18.79 8.10
C ALA A 900 47.28 19.66 9.03
N VAL A 901 47.04 20.97 9.04
CA VAL A 901 47.67 21.89 10.01
C VAL A 901 47.10 21.60 11.39
N THR A 902 47.93 21.15 12.33
CA THR A 902 47.49 20.74 13.67
C THR A 902 47.83 21.78 14.73
N ALA A 903 47.29 21.60 15.94
CA ALA A 903 47.64 22.45 17.07
C ALA A 903 49.15 22.35 17.39
N LEU A 904 49.79 21.22 17.08
CA LEU A 904 51.24 21.06 17.21
C LEU A 904 51.99 21.94 16.20
N THR A 905 51.51 21.99 14.95
CA THR A 905 52.07 22.85 13.91
C THR A 905 52.01 24.32 14.33
N PHE A 906 50.85 24.80 14.81
CA PHE A 906 50.71 26.16 15.32
C PHE A 906 51.54 26.40 16.58
N LEU A 907 51.64 25.42 17.48
CA LEU A 907 52.46 25.53 18.69
C LEU A 907 53.93 25.78 18.32
N HIS A 908 54.47 25.02 17.37
CA HIS A 908 55.83 25.21 16.86
C HIS A 908 56.03 26.56 16.18
N LEU A 909 55.08 26.98 15.33
CA LEU A 909 55.12 28.27 14.66
C LEU A 909 55.13 29.44 15.66
N TYR A 910 54.20 29.41 16.61
CA TYR A 910 54.13 30.41 17.67
C TYR A 910 55.41 30.41 18.50
N TYR A 911 55.90 29.24 18.90
CA TYR A 911 57.14 29.11 19.67
C TYR A 911 58.35 29.71 18.93
N SER A 912 58.50 29.42 17.64
CA SER A 912 59.56 29.98 16.79
C SER A 912 59.46 31.51 16.68
N ALA A 913 58.24 32.04 16.58
CA ALA A 913 58.02 33.47 16.50
C ALA A 913 58.30 34.16 17.86
N PHE A 914 57.90 33.56 18.99
CA PHE A 914 58.19 34.08 20.32
C PHE A 914 59.69 34.06 20.67
N THR A 915 60.39 32.98 20.32
CA THR A 915 61.85 32.88 20.52
C THR A 915 62.60 33.93 19.69
N SER A 916 62.13 34.21 18.47
CA SER A 916 62.67 35.29 17.63
C SER A 916 62.39 36.69 18.21
N LEU A 917 61.17 36.93 18.72
CA LEU A 917 60.73 38.23 19.25
C LEU A 917 61.31 38.55 20.64
N SER A 918 61.69 37.53 21.42
CA SER A 918 62.28 37.68 22.77
C SER A 918 63.79 37.91 22.77
N ALA A 919 64.46 37.75 21.62
CA ALA A 919 65.90 37.96 21.43
C ALA A 919 66.81 37.30 22.50
N GLY A 920 66.36 36.20 23.10
CA GLY A 920 67.08 35.46 24.14
C GLY A 920 67.19 36.15 25.51
N ARG A 921 66.40 37.20 25.77
CA ARG A 921 66.48 37.98 27.03
C ARG A 921 65.57 37.47 28.16
N GLU A 922 64.75 36.46 27.92
CA GLU A 922 63.78 35.93 28.90
C GLU A 922 63.71 34.40 28.89
N GLU A 923 63.41 33.81 30.05
CA GLU A 923 63.17 32.37 30.19
C GLU A 923 61.80 31.98 29.61
N ILE A 924 61.80 31.43 28.40
CA ILE A 924 60.62 30.85 27.76
C ILE A 924 60.52 29.36 28.15
N PRO A 925 59.30 28.79 28.34
CA PRO A 925 59.14 27.35 28.55
C PRO A 925 59.83 26.53 27.45
N SER A 926 60.43 25.40 27.78
CA SER A 926 60.99 24.51 26.74
C SER A 926 59.89 24.02 25.81
N ILE A 927 60.15 23.94 24.50
CA ILE A 927 59.16 23.42 23.54
C ILE A 927 58.65 22.02 23.94
N GLY A 928 59.53 21.14 24.44
CA GLY A 928 59.13 19.80 24.90
C GLY A 928 58.12 19.81 26.05
N ARG A 929 58.11 20.84 26.90
CA ARG A 929 57.11 21.03 27.95
C ARG A 929 55.76 21.43 27.36
N LEU A 930 55.75 22.39 26.44
CA LEU A 930 54.53 22.81 25.75
C LEU A 930 53.93 21.66 24.93
N GLU A 931 54.75 20.86 24.26
CA GLU A 931 54.31 19.65 23.55
C GLU A 931 53.69 18.62 24.50
N ALA A 932 54.29 18.39 25.68
CA ALA A 932 53.75 17.49 26.68
C ALA A 932 52.39 17.96 27.21
N GLN A 933 52.24 19.27 27.44
CA GLN A 933 50.97 19.86 27.86
C GLN A 933 49.92 19.79 26.74
N LEU A 934 50.32 20.02 25.48
CA LEU A 934 49.43 19.86 24.33
C LEU A 934 48.95 18.40 24.21
N LYS A 935 49.84 17.42 24.38
CA LYS A 935 49.48 16.00 24.43
C LYS A 935 48.45 15.73 25.53
N ALA A 936 48.63 16.29 26.72
CA ALA A 936 47.68 16.12 27.83
C ALA A 936 46.29 16.73 27.53
N CYS A 937 46.23 17.83 26.78
CA CYS A 937 44.98 18.40 26.27
C CYS A 937 44.33 17.48 25.22
N LEU A 938 45.08 17.02 24.22
CA LEU A 938 44.55 16.22 23.12
C LEU A 938 44.06 14.82 23.56
N CYS A 939 44.48 14.32 24.73
CA CYS A 939 43.92 13.12 25.34
C CYS A 939 42.45 13.27 25.81
N GLN A 940 41.86 14.46 25.75
CA GLN A 940 40.46 14.72 26.10
C GLN A 940 39.67 15.17 24.88
N LEU A 941 38.55 14.49 24.62
CA LEU A 941 37.69 14.73 23.44
C LEU A 941 37.20 16.18 23.36
N VAL A 942 37.08 16.88 24.49
CA VAL A 942 36.61 18.28 24.49
C VAL A 942 37.52 19.21 23.66
N PHE A 943 38.83 18.95 23.65
CA PHE A 943 39.80 19.77 22.92
C PHE A 943 39.84 19.47 21.42
N SER A 944 39.23 18.38 20.95
CA SER A 944 39.10 18.10 19.52
C SER A 944 38.14 19.06 18.80
N LYS A 945 37.36 19.85 19.56
CA LYS A 945 36.44 20.88 19.03
C LYS A 945 37.09 22.26 18.91
N ALA A 946 38.30 22.44 19.45
CA ALA A 946 39.01 23.71 19.36
C ALA A 946 39.66 23.85 17.98
N LYS A 947 39.67 25.06 17.43
CA LYS A 947 40.52 25.35 16.26
C LYS A 947 41.99 25.10 16.63
N PRO A 948 42.79 24.45 15.77
CA PRO A 948 44.20 24.16 16.03
C PRO A 948 45.02 25.38 16.48
N SER A 949 44.85 26.50 15.80
CA SER A 949 45.48 27.79 16.09
C SER A 949 45.08 28.37 17.44
N VAL A 950 43.81 28.23 17.82
CA VAL A 950 43.26 28.72 19.09
C VAL A 950 43.76 27.86 20.25
N LEU A 951 43.72 26.53 20.12
CA LEU A 951 44.18 25.62 21.18
C LEU A 951 45.66 25.83 21.51
N ALA A 952 46.50 25.96 20.48
CA ALA A 952 47.92 26.25 20.65
C ALA A 952 48.15 27.60 21.33
N LEU A 953 47.42 28.65 20.94
CA LEU A 953 47.56 29.98 21.53
C LEU A 953 47.03 30.03 22.98
N SER A 954 45.91 29.37 23.27
CA SER A 954 45.36 29.22 24.62
C SER A 954 46.33 28.50 25.56
N LEU A 955 47.03 27.47 25.07
CA LEU A 955 48.04 26.75 25.83
C LEU A 955 49.23 27.64 26.20
N ILE A 956 49.74 28.38 25.22
CA ILE A 956 50.84 29.32 25.44
C ILE A 956 50.40 30.47 26.36
N ALA A 957 49.18 30.98 26.18
CA ALA A 957 48.62 32.04 27.01
C ALA A 957 48.53 31.64 28.48
N HIS A 958 48.04 30.44 28.75
CA HIS A 958 48.03 29.91 30.10
C HIS A 958 49.44 29.80 30.69
N GLU A 959 50.41 29.29 29.92
CA GLU A 959 51.77 29.09 30.43
C GLU A 959 52.51 30.42 30.65
N PHE A 960 52.33 31.42 29.78
CA PHE A 960 52.93 32.74 29.93
C PHE A 960 52.34 33.54 31.10
N GLU A 961 51.05 33.34 31.43
CA GLU A 961 50.45 33.90 32.65
C GLU A 961 51.08 33.34 33.93
N THR A 962 51.74 32.19 33.87
CA THR A 962 52.46 31.61 35.02
C THR A 962 53.91 32.09 35.15
N LEU A 963 54.40 32.94 34.24
CA LEU A 963 55.75 33.49 34.25
C LEU A 963 55.75 34.98 34.62
N PRO A 964 56.75 35.48 35.39
CA PRO A 964 56.84 36.88 35.80
C PRO A 964 57.37 37.83 34.70
N SER A 965 56.95 37.66 33.44
CA SER A 965 57.34 38.53 32.32
C SER A 965 56.14 39.32 31.76
N ALA A 966 56.20 40.64 31.89
CA ALA A 966 55.23 41.56 31.30
C ALA A 966 55.40 41.75 29.78
N MET A 967 56.52 41.30 29.20
CA MET A 967 56.78 41.40 27.75
C MET A 967 56.08 40.28 27.00
N LEU A 968 56.18 39.03 27.47
CA LEU A 968 55.57 37.86 26.82
C LEU A 968 54.04 37.95 26.76
N LEU A 969 53.41 38.47 27.81
CA LEU A 969 51.95 38.69 27.86
C LEU A 969 51.46 39.72 26.83
N LYS A 970 52.32 40.64 26.37
CA LYS A 970 51.96 41.64 25.34
C LYS A 970 52.00 41.08 23.93
N ILE A 971 52.65 39.93 23.71
CA ILE A 971 52.78 39.33 22.37
C ILE A 971 51.52 38.52 22.01
N ILE A 972 50.81 37.95 22.99
CA ILE A 972 49.60 37.15 22.75
C ILE A 972 48.47 37.95 22.08
N PRO A 973 48.15 39.19 22.52
CA PRO A 973 47.18 40.04 21.82
C PRO A 973 47.58 40.41 20.38
N HIS A 974 48.86 40.25 20.01
CA HIS A 974 49.32 40.48 18.64
C HIS A 974 48.96 39.29 17.75
N PHE A 975 49.29 38.06 18.17
CA PHE A 975 48.89 36.84 17.45
C PHE A 975 47.37 36.70 17.39
N GLN A 976 46.68 36.98 18.49
CA GLN A 976 45.22 36.95 18.56
C GLN A 976 44.58 37.88 17.52
N ARG A 977 45.10 39.11 17.37
CA ARG A 977 44.61 40.07 16.36
C ARG A 977 44.92 39.64 14.94
N GLN A 978 46.13 39.15 14.67
CA GLN A 978 46.51 38.71 13.33
C GLN A 978 45.69 37.51 12.86
N LEU A 979 45.37 36.59 13.78
CA LEU A 979 44.61 35.37 13.50
C LEU A 979 43.10 35.56 13.66
N LYS A 980 42.64 36.78 13.96
CA LYS A 980 41.22 37.13 14.14
C LYS A 980 40.50 36.22 15.15
N ILE A 981 41.19 35.87 16.24
CA ILE A 981 40.62 35.03 17.31
C ILE A 981 39.84 35.94 18.28
N CYS A 982 38.55 35.68 18.45
CA CYS A 982 37.70 36.44 19.36
C CYS A 982 38.14 36.29 20.83
N ASP A 983 38.03 37.36 21.63
CA ASP A 983 38.41 37.35 23.06
C ASP A 983 37.65 36.28 23.86
N SER A 984 36.35 36.11 23.59
CA SER A 984 35.50 35.11 24.22
C SER A 984 35.94 33.67 23.91
N GLU A 985 36.38 33.43 22.68
CA GLU A 985 36.86 32.12 22.21
C GLU A 985 38.20 31.77 22.87
N LEU A 986 39.16 32.70 22.86
CA LEU A 986 40.47 32.49 23.48
C LEU A 986 40.35 32.26 24.99
N LEU A 987 39.51 33.06 25.68
CA LEU A 987 39.29 32.96 27.12
C LEU A 987 38.66 31.61 27.50
N GLN A 988 37.61 31.19 26.78
CA GLN A 988 36.95 29.90 27.01
C GLN A 988 37.93 28.72 26.91
N TRP A 989 38.73 28.67 25.84
CA TRP A 989 39.68 27.58 25.63
C TRP A 989 40.85 27.65 26.61
N LYS A 990 41.31 28.85 26.98
CA LYS A 990 42.34 29.04 28.00
C LYS A 990 41.88 28.52 29.37
N ASP A 991 40.64 28.79 29.77
CA ASP A 991 40.09 28.30 31.04
C ASP A 991 40.00 26.77 31.08
N LEU A 992 39.60 26.14 29.95
CA LEU A 992 39.59 24.69 29.82
C LEU A 992 41.01 24.10 29.90
N VAL A 993 41.99 24.72 29.24
CA VAL A 993 43.40 24.34 29.35
C VAL A 993 43.89 24.48 30.79
N ALA A 994 43.61 25.59 31.46
CA ALA A 994 44.04 25.86 32.84
C ALA A 994 43.47 24.83 33.82
N LYS A 995 42.17 24.51 33.69
CA LYS A 995 41.53 23.44 34.45
C LYS A 995 42.24 22.11 34.23
N ARG A 996 42.54 21.79 32.96
CA ARG A 996 43.22 20.53 32.62
C ARG A 996 44.64 20.45 33.16
N MET A 997 45.41 21.53 33.07
CA MET A 997 46.76 21.59 33.61
C MET A 997 46.77 21.44 35.14
N THR A 998 45.75 21.99 35.82
CA THR A 998 45.59 21.83 37.28
C THR A 998 45.32 20.37 37.65
N GLU A 999 44.42 19.69 36.92
CA GLU A 999 44.17 18.25 37.10
C GLU A 999 45.44 17.42 36.85
N TYR A 1000 46.21 17.76 35.81
CA TYR A 1000 47.42 17.03 35.42
C TYR A 1000 48.61 17.27 36.37
N ARG A 1001 48.64 18.41 37.08
CA ARG A 1001 49.64 18.75 38.12
C ARG A 1001 49.28 18.17 39.51
N SER A 1002 48.12 17.55 39.67
CA SER A 1002 47.68 16.96 40.95
C SER A 1002 48.58 15.80 41.39
N SER A 1003 48.65 15.56 42.70
CA SER A 1003 49.45 14.48 43.31
C SER A 1003 49.06 13.07 42.84
N GLU A 1004 47.87 12.90 42.26
CA GLU A 1004 47.42 11.64 41.65
C GLU A 1004 48.14 11.32 40.32
N CYS A 1005 48.60 12.34 39.58
CA CYS A 1005 49.36 12.15 38.32
C CYS A 1005 50.89 12.13 38.50
N ASN A 1006 51.42 12.56 39.65
CA ASN A 1006 52.86 12.72 39.93
C ASN A 1006 53.63 11.43 40.27
N LYS A 1007 53.16 10.26 39.85
CA LYS A 1007 53.99 9.04 39.81
C LYS A 1007 54.38 8.68 38.38
N PRO A 1008 55.38 9.35 37.79
CA PRO A 1008 56.11 8.74 36.69
C PRO A 1008 56.98 7.64 37.31
N ASP A 1009 56.56 6.37 37.18
CA ASP A 1009 57.53 5.27 37.26
C ASP A 1009 58.47 5.52 36.07
N ASN A 1010 59.63 6.15 36.31
CA ASN A 1010 60.68 6.42 35.33
C ASN A 1010 61.35 5.12 34.83
N LYS A 1011 60.62 4.02 34.81
CA LYS A 1011 60.93 2.93 33.92
C LYS A 1011 60.60 3.43 32.52
N LYS A 1012 61.63 3.49 31.66
CA LYS A 1012 61.41 3.29 30.23
C LYS A 1012 60.33 2.22 30.08
N LEU A 1013 59.28 2.48 29.31
CA LEU A 1013 58.33 1.45 28.90
C LEU A 1013 59.14 0.38 28.15
N VAL A 1014 59.71 -0.56 28.89
CA VAL A 1014 60.28 -1.78 28.37
C VAL A 1014 59.07 -2.64 28.12
N TRP A 1015 58.77 -2.91 26.85
CA TRP A 1015 57.82 -3.94 26.48
C TRP A 1015 58.35 -5.28 26.97
N ILE A 1016 58.03 -5.64 28.21
CA ILE A 1016 58.28 -6.98 28.73
C ILE A 1016 57.22 -7.86 28.10
N LEU A 1017 57.54 -8.39 26.92
CA LEU A 1017 56.74 -9.44 26.30
C LEU A 1017 56.65 -10.59 27.31
N SER A 1018 55.42 -11.04 27.62
CA SER A 1018 55.25 -12.22 28.46
C SER A 1018 56.05 -13.38 27.85
N ARG A 1019 56.57 -14.31 28.67
CA ARG A 1019 57.30 -15.50 28.16
C ARG A 1019 56.52 -16.22 27.06
N ARG A 1020 55.18 -16.24 27.18
CA ARG A 1020 54.23 -16.77 26.19
C ARG A 1020 54.23 -15.98 24.89
N THR A 1021 54.23 -14.65 24.99
CA THR A 1021 54.30 -13.74 23.84
C THR A 1021 55.65 -13.80 23.13
N ALA A 1022 56.75 -13.84 23.88
CA ALA A 1022 58.10 -13.98 23.34
C ALA A 1022 58.29 -15.33 22.62
N GLN A 1023 57.78 -16.42 23.19
CA GLN A 1023 57.78 -17.75 22.55
C GLN A 1023 56.89 -17.80 21.29
N SER A 1024 55.74 -17.12 21.29
CA SER A 1024 54.86 -17.02 20.12
C SER A 1024 55.49 -16.20 18.97
N LEU A 1025 56.26 -15.16 19.31
CA LEU A 1025 56.99 -14.35 18.33
C LEU A 1025 58.22 -15.08 17.76
N GLN A 1026 58.88 -15.94 18.55
CA GLN A 1026 60.05 -16.72 18.12
C GLN A 1026 59.72 -18.00 17.33
N THR A 1027 58.54 -18.63 17.55
CA THR A 1027 58.22 -19.94 16.93
C THR A 1027 57.61 -19.87 15.54
N HIS A 1028 57.35 -18.69 14.97
CA HIS A 1028 56.70 -18.55 13.66
C HIS A 1028 57.59 -17.76 12.70
N HIS A 1029 58.69 -18.38 12.26
CA HIS A 1029 59.51 -17.82 11.18
C HIS A 1029 58.95 -18.11 9.78
N PHE A 1030 58.06 -19.09 9.60
CA PHE A 1030 57.26 -19.28 8.39
C PHE A 1030 55.93 -19.97 8.74
N SER A 1031 54.84 -19.56 8.09
CA SER A 1031 53.45 -20.06 8.18
C SER A 1031 52.59 -19.55 9.35
N VAL A 1032 51.69 -18.60 9.07
CA VAL A 1032 50.48 -18.34 9.87
C VAL A 1032 49.32 -19.10 9.21
N PRO A 1033 48.74 -20.13 9.86
CA PRO A 1033 47.58 -20.83 9.32
C PRO A 1033 46.32 -19.97 9.48
N GLY A 1034 45.55 -19.85 8.38
CA GLY A 1034 44.14 -19.43 8.32
C GLY A 1034 43.68 -18.36 9.33
N LEU A 1035 43.88 -17.08 9.01
CA LEU A 1035 43.25 -15.99 9.76
C LEU A 1035 41.75 -15.95 9.45
N PRO A 1036 40.87 -15.77 10.45
CA PRO A 1036 39.45 -15.59 10.20
C PRO A 1036 39.23 -14.23 9.51
N THR A 1037 38.63 -14.26 8.32
CA THR A 1037 38.13 -13.07 7.64
C THR A 1037 36.92 -12.53 8.39
N ILE A 1038 36.73 -11.21 8.44
CA ILE A 1038 35.52 -10.62 9.03
C ILE A 1038 34.33 -11.01 8.13
N PRO A 1039 33.36 -11.84 8.60
CA PRO A 1039 32.25 -12.28 7.76
C PRO A 1039 31.25 -11.15 7.59
N GLU A 1040 30.85 -10.90 6.34
CA GLU A 1040 29.94 -9.83 5.97
C GLU A 1040 28.67 -10.33 5.30
N MET A 1041 27.58 -9.63 5.59
CA MET A 1041 26.35 -9.69 4.82
C MET A 1041 26.51 -8.69 3.67
N SER A 1042 26.52 -9.22 2.44
CA SER A 1042 26.55 -8.55 1.13
C SER A 1042 26.47 -7.02 1.11
N TRP A 1043 27.62 -6.37 0.95
CA TRP A 1043 27.73 -5.02 0.39
C TRP A 1043 27.95 -5.20 -1.12
N ASN A 1044 26.99 -4.76 -1.94
CA ASN A 1044 27.16 -4.72 -3.39
C ASN A 1044 27.94 -3.44 -3.76
N GLU A 1045 29.09 -3.59 -4.42
CA GLU A 1045 29.94 -2.48 -4.92
C GLU A 1045 29.41 -1.84 -6.22
N SER A 1046 28.11 -1.91 -6.51
CA SER A 1046 27.52 -1.45 -7.78
C SER A 1046 26.71 -0.16 -7.69
N GLU A 1047 26.93 0.69 -6.68
CA GLU A 1047 26.20 1.96 -6.51
C GLU A 1047 27.11 3.19 -6.34
N SER A 1048 28.33 3.20 -6.89
CA SER A 1048 29.20 4.39 -6.82
C SER A 1048 29.69 4.93 -8.17
N GLU A 1049 28.96 4.68 -9.26
CA GLU A 1049 29.20 5.37 -10.53
C GLU A 1049 27.85 5.70 -11.18
N ASP A 1050 27.32 6.91 -10.94
CA ASP A 1050 26.69 7.72 -11.99
C ASP A 1050 26.32 9.15 -11.53
N SER A 1051 26.87 10.11 -12.26
CA SER A 1051 26.39 11.50 -12.50
C SER A 1051 26.27 12.49 -11.32
N CYS A 1052 27.32 13.29 -11.13
CA CYS A 1052 27.18 14.70 -10.70
C CYS A 1052 27.08 15.57 -11.96
N GLU A 1053 25.86 15.94 -12.37
CA GLU A 1053 25.63 17.12 -13.21
C GLU A 1053 25.04 18.24 -12.35
N GLU A 1054 25.62 19.43 -12.50
CA GLU A 1054 25.25 20.66 -11.82
C GLU A 1054 23.81 21.11 -12.17
N MET A 1055 22.96 21.33 -11.16
CA MET A 1055 21.89 22.32 -11.24
C MET A 1055 21.75 23.05 -9.90
N SER A 1056 22.04 24.34 -9.93
CA SER A 1056 21.84 25.31 -8.85
C SER A 1056 20.36 25.58 -8.60
N TYR A 1057 19.90 25.54 -7.35
CA TYR A 1057 18.94 26.49 -6.75
C TYR A 1057 19.03 26.33 -5.22
N GLY A 1058 19.16 27.45 -4.52
CA GLY A 1058 19.56 27.49 -3.11
C GLY A 1058 18.42 27.25 -2.11
N GLU A 1059 18.79 26.68 -0.96
CA GLU A 1059 18.34 27.06 0.37
C GLU A 1059 19.21 26.37 1.44
N GLU A 1060 19.36 27.05 2.58
CA GLU A 1060 20.38 26.86 3.61
C GLU A 1060 20.33 25.49 4.32
N SER A 1061 21.46 24.79 4.31
CA SER A 1061 21.72 23.62 5.17
C SER A 1061 22.68 24.00 6.29
N LEU A 1062 22.23 23.78 7.53
CA LEU A 1062 23.01 23.84 8.77
C LEU A 1062 23.97 22.64 8.87
N CYS A 1063 24.97 22.64 8.00
CA CYS A 1063 26.28 22.04 8.27
C CYS A 1063 27.31 23.09 7.88
N GLY A 1064 27.56 24.01 8.82
CA GLY A 1064 28.67 24.95 8.69
C GLY A 1064 29.94 24.15 8.48
N SER A 1065 30.54 24.34 7.30
CA SER A 1065 31.91 23.96 6.98
C SER A 1065 32.79 24.14 8.23
N LEU A 1066 33.53 23.11 8.62
CA LEU A 1066 34.74 23.31 9.42
C LEU A 1066 35.61 24.25 8.60
N GLY A 1067 35.61 25.54 8.93
CA GLY A 1067 36.40 26.53 8.25
C GLY A 1067 37.85 26.06 8.27
N SER A 1068 38.34 25.61 7.13
CA SER A 1068 39.75 25.29 6.97
C SER A 1068 40.52 26.60 7.11
N ASP A 1069 41.65 26.57 7.83
CA ASP A 1069 42.60 27.69 7.88
C ASP A 1069 43.34 27.86 6.53
N GLY A 1070 42.82 27.31 5.42
CA GLY A 1070 43.51 27.13 4.14
C GLY A 1070 43.34 28.25 3.11
N GLU A 1071 42.48 29.24 3.31
CA GLU A 1071 42.31 30.33 2.34
C GLU A 1071 43.15 31.57 2.72
N GLY A 1072 44.39 31.59 2.22
CA GLY A 1072 45.24 32.79 2.17
C GLY A 1072 46.70 32.53 2.51
N ALA A 1073 47.62 33.20 1.82
CA ALA A 1073 49.04 33.20 2.18
C ALA A 1073 49.23 33.92 3.54
N PHE A 1074 49.41 33.16 4.61
CA PHE A 1074 49.38 33.66 5.99
C PHE A 1074 50.70 34.31 6.49
N PHE A 1075 51.77 34.33 5.69
CA PHE A 1075 53.00 35.04 6.04
C PHE A 1075 53.58 35.80 4.84
N PRO A 1076 54.08 37.04 5.02
CA PRO A 1076 54.86 37.72 3.97
C PRO A 1076 56.15 36.95 3.67
N SER A 1077 56.58 36.96 2.41
CA SER A 1077 57.73 36.22 1.87
C SER A 1077 59.10 36.56 2.49
N THR A 1078 59.14 37.47 3.47
CA THR A 1078 60.34 37.84 4.24
C THR A 1078 60.63 36.91 5.42
N PHE A 1079 59.76 35.94 5.75
CA PHE A 1079 59.96 34.98 6.85
C PHE A 1079 60.56 33.63 6.45
N LEU A 1080 60.87 33.40 5.16
CA LEU A 1080 61.31 32.09 4.64
C LEU A 1080 62.83 31.92 4.48
N ASN A 1081 63.65 32.90 4.85
CA ASN A 1081 65.12 32.82 4.69
C ASN A 1081 65.87 32.82 6.04
N CYS A 1082 65.60 31.83 6.89
CA CYS A 1082 66.51 31.41 7.96
C CYS A 1082 66.05 30.03 8.45
N VAL A 1083 66.47 28.98 7.74
CA VAL A 1083 66.89 27.63 8.21
C VAL A 1083 67.02 26.79 6.94
N GLU A 1084 68.24 26.78 6.38
CA GLU A 1084 68.85 25.55 5.85
C GLU A 1084 69.62 24.89 7.01
#